data_AF-A0A8H9C9T9-F1
#
_entry.id   AF-A0A8H9C9T9-F1
#
_cell.length_a   1.000
_cell.length_b   1.000
_cell.length_c   1.000
_cell.angle_alpha   90.00
_cell.angle_beta   90.00
_cell.angle_gamma   90.00
#
_symmetry.space_group_name_H-M   'P 1'
#
loop_
_entity.id
_entity.type
_entity.pdbx_description
1 polymer ?
#
loop_
_entity_poly.entity_id
_entity_poly.type
_entity_poly.pdbx_seq_one_letter_code
_entity_poly.pdbx_strand_id
1 'polypeptide(L)'
;MRKAADGPRLGKRVGGALYLHRDALRLLDADIQARVLAAEAASGARDWNVLKIEAKAVSLLEYEDFDASAFPRLLASARIAGERVVRTDYRGRANPPILHRKERLLHPDDPRIPGFASLTRTAEERGLFSASHTIGTERAWLGRIAEAGLIIDGQALVPGPAEGEPVEIARHRTAIGRTRLSAPMQALVRHDFIQEGVTVLDYGCGQGDDVRALREGGIAATGWDPHFLPDADLAPADVVNLGFVLNVIESRAERVETLRRAWSYCRRVLAVAVMVAGHRPTAGLQPYGDGYLTSRGTFQRYFTPLELREIIGEATDVEAVAVANGVAFAFREAADERDFLFRRQVRRAPREVHFRPSPRERTVSVREPLAERMRPVLEAVWTTMLTLGRSPAPDEIPSGVAEALKGSNISLGRAVAWCETLFERGAYEQAARDRRDDLVLYFALGTFTRSAALADLADNLRRDARAFFGGVSKAREASQAFLFTLGDASRIQSACEQAVELGFAHRERDGVIHFRADRRESLPLELRGFVGCASVIFGDLDEAEILRINAEKGTLSLYFVADFDAKLPSVTRIARVDLRRQAIHDRQYGGADDEVLLCRSAYASDQAEREERRAMEERIHRLLGLPQGRMTVPRGDIARALRRRETL
;
A
#
# COMPACT_ATOMS: atom_id res chain seq x y z
N MET A 1 9.33 -63.36 27.60
CA MET A 1 8.42 -62.35 28.18
C MET A 1 9.11 -61.68 29.36
N ARG A 2 9.49 -60.40 29.21
CA ARG A 2 9.71 -59.48 30.34
C ARG A 2 9.02 -58.16 29.97
N LYS A 3 7.88 -57.90 30.61
CA LYS A 3 7.22 -56.59 30.64
C LYS A 3 8.14 -55.64 31.40
N ALA A 4 8.66 -54.62 30.73
CA ALA A 4 9.01 -53.34 31.32
C ALA A 4 7.89 -52.38 30.86
N ALA A 5 6.87 -52.15 31.68
CA ALA A 5 6.79 -51.07 32.67
C ALA A 5 6.65 -49.70 31.97
N ASP A 6 5.44 -49.13 32.09
CA ASP A 6 4.93 -47.90 31.48
C ASP A 6 5.80 -46.67 31.79
N GLY A 7 6.82 -46.42 30.97
CA GLY A 7 7.38 -45.10 30.76
C GLY A 7 6.65 -44.37 29.63
N PRO A 8 6.57 -43.03 29.65
CA PRO A 8 5.88 -42.30 28.59
C PRO A 8 6.53 -42.56 27.24
N ARG A 9 5.72 -43.01 26.27
CA ARG A 9 6.19 -43.37 24.93
C ARG A 9 6.68 -42.12 24.20
N LEU A 10 7.99 -42.04 23.95
CA LEU A 10 8.62 -40.96 23.20
C LEU A 10 8.15 -40.97 21.73
N GLY A 11 7.56 -39.87 21.29
CA GLY A 11 7.15 -39.64 19.90
C GLY A 11 5.93 -40.44 19.42
N LYS A 12 5.52 -40.17 18.17
CA LYS A 12 4.34 -40.75 17.52
C LYS A 12 4.74 -41.86 16.54
N ARG A 13 4.14 -43.05 16.66
CA ARG A 13 4.35 -44.16 15.71
C ARG A 13 3.20 -44.28 14.72
N VAL A 14 3.53 -44.32 13.42
CA VAL A 14 2.55 -44.49 12.32
C VAL A 14 3.18 -45.37 11.24
N GLY A 15 2.51 -46.46 10.87
CA GLY A 15 2.96 -47.33 9.76
C GLY A 15 4.40 -47.88 9.93
N GLY A 16 4.82 -48.16 11.16
CA GLY A 16 6.19 -48.60 11.47
C GLY A 16 7.24 -47.48 11.55
N ALA A 17 6.89 -46.25 11.18
CA ALA A 17 7.76 -45.08 11.33
C ALA A 17 7.56 -44.40 12.70
N LEU A 18 8.64 -43.90 13.28
CA LEU A 18 8.63 -43.07 14.49
C LEU A 18 8.81 -41.59 14.11
N TYR A 19 7.93 -40.73 14.62
CA TYR A 19 7.98 -39.29 14.44
C TYR A 19 8.25 -38.60 15.77
N LEU A 20 9.17 -37.63 15.78
CA LEU A 20 9.50 -36.86 16.98
C LEU A 20 9.95 -35.45 16.61
N HIS A 21 9.78 -34.51 17.53
CA HIS A 21 10.31 -33.16 17.41
C HIS A 21 11.81 -33.17 17.72
N ARG A 22 12.57 -32.24 17.12
CA ARG A 22 14.03 -32.12 17.31
C ARG A 22 14.45 -32.04 18.78
N ASP A 23 13.64 -31.40 19.63
CA ASP A 23 13.94 -31.24 21.06
C ASP A 23 13.95 -32.57 21.84
N ALA A 24 13.26 -33.58 21.29
CA ALA A 24 13.20 -34.93 21.85
C ALA A 24 14.33 -35.84 21.32
N LEU A 25 15.16 -35.37 20.38
CA LEU A 25 16.23 -36.17 19.76
C LEU A 25 17.22 -36.71 20.79
N ARG A 26 17.57 -35.90 21.80
CA ARG A 26 18.53 -36.24 22.87
C ARG A 26 18.12 -37.44 23.73
N LEU A 27 16.85 -37.85 23.66
CA LEU A 27 16.34 -39.00 24.40
C LEU A 27 16.40 -40.31 23.62
N LEU A 28 16.74 -40.28 22.33
CA LEU A 28 16.89 -41.49 21.54
C LEU A 28 18.23 -42.17 21.84
N ASP A 29 18.34 -43.46 21.54
CA ASP A 29 19.59 -44.20 21.66
C ASP A 29 20.71 -43.56 20.84
N ALA A 30 21.95 -43.65 21.34
CA ALA A 30 23.12 -43.01 20.73
C ALA A 30 23.29 -43.38 19.24
N ASP A 31 23.00 -44.63 18.86
CA ASP A 31 23.05 -45.10 17.47
C ASP A 31 22.07 -44.34 16.56
N ILE A 32 20.88 -44.02 17.09
CA ILE A 32 19.86 -43.28 16.34
C ILE A 32 20.27 -41.81 16.21
N GLN A 33 20.81 -41.21 17.28
CA GLN A 33 21.33 -39.84 17.24
C GLN A 33 22.45 -39.71 16.21
N ALA A 34 23.40 -40.65 16.20
CA ALA A 34 24.48 -40.69 15.20
C ALA A 34 23.93 -40.81 13.77
N ARG A 35 22.89 -41.62 13.57
CA ARG A 35 22.22 -41.78 12.27
C ARG A 35 21.54 -40.50 11.80
N VAL A 36 20.99 -39.70 12.71
CA VAL A 36 20.38 -38.40 12.39
C VAL A 36 21.45 -37.37 12.04
N LEU A 37 22.53 -37.29 12.81
CA LEU A 37 23.67 -36.42 12.52
C LEU A 37 24.28 -36.71 11.14
N ALA A 38 24.44 -38.00 10.80
CA ALA A 38 24.88 -38.41 9.47
C ALA A 38 23.89 -37.99 8.37
N ALA A 39 22.58 -38.06 8.64
CA ALA A 39 21.54 -37.62 7.71
C ALA A 39 21.52 -36.09 7.53
N GLU A 40 21.75 -35.30 8.58
CA GLU A 40 21.92 -33.85 8.50
C GLU A 40 23.14 -33.48 7.66
N ALA A 41 24.28 -34.14 7.90
CA ALA A 41 25.50 -33.91 7.14
C ALA A 41 25.32 -34.25 5.65
N ALA A 42 24.71 -35.40 5.34
CA ALA A 42 24.47 -35.83 3.96
C ALA A 42 23.44 -34.96 3.22
N SER A 43 22.42 -34.45 3.93
CA SER A 43 21.34 -33.67 3.34
C SER A 43 21.52 -32.16 3.41
N GLY A 44 22.43 -31.64 4.24
CA GLY A 44 22.59 -30.21 4.48
C GLY A 44 21.37 -29.52 5.10
N ALA A 45 20.33 -30.28 5.49
CA ALA A 45 19.12 -29.74 6.09
C ALA A 45 19.38 -29.44 7.57
N ARG A 46 19.34 -28.17 7.96
CA ARG A 46 19.62 -27.70 9.34
C ARG A 46 18.39 -27.14 10.05
N ASP A 47 17.39 -26.69 9.29
CA ASP A 47 16.22 -25.98 9.81
C ASP A 47 15.03 -26.90 10.11
N TRP A 48 15.21 -28.22 9.99
CA TRP A 48 14.15 -29.18 10.29
C TRP A 48 13.78 -29.14 11.78
N ASN A 49 12.50 -29.42 12.07
CA ASN A 49 11.95 -29.48 13.42
C ASN A 49 11.23 -30.79 13.73
N VAL A 50 10.88 -31.58 12.71
CA VAL A 50 10.31 -32.92 12.87
C VAL A 50 11.18 -33.96 12.19
N LEU A 51 11.51 -35.01 12.93
CA LEU A 51 12.23 -36.18 12.46
C LEU A 51 11.24 -37.33 12.24
N LYS A 52 11.36 -38.01 11.09
CA LYS A 52 10.70 -39.28 10.79
C LYS A 52 11.76 -40.38 10.62
N ILE A 53 11.65 -41.44 11.40
CA ILE A 53 12.58 -42.58 11.43
C ILE A 53 11.86 -43.83 10.93
N GLU A 54 12.43 -44.48 9.92
CA GLU A 54 12.03 -45.80 9.45
C GLU A 54 13.19 -46.80 9.61
N ALA A 55 12.92 -48.08 9.37
CA ALA A 55 13.95 -49.12 9.50
C ALA A 55 15.19 -48.86 8.63
N LYS A 56 14.98 -48.36 7.39
CA LYS A 56 16.04 -48.15 6.38
C LYS A 56 16.21 -46.70 5.93
N ALA A 57 15.46 -45.76 6.53
CA ALA A 57 15.47 -44.37 6.10
C ALA A 57 15.28 -43.39 7.28
N VAL A 58 15.81 -42.19 7.11
CA VAL A 58 15.61 -41.03 7.98
C VAL A 58 15.02 -39.92 7.12
N SER A 59 14.03 -39.19 7.61
CA SER A 59 13.50 -38.00 6.93
C SER A 59 13.47 -36.82 7.89
N LEU A 60 14.12 -35.73 7.48
CA LEU A 60 14.19 -34.45 8.16
C LEU A 60 13.11 -33.55 7.56
N LEU A 61 12.14 -33.15 8.38
CA LEU A 61 10.96 -32.39 7.96
C LEU A 61 10.98 -31.03 8.63
N GLU A 62 10.91 -29.98 7.81
CA GLU A 62 10.80 -28.60 8.24
C GLU A 62 9.34 -28.19 8.14
N TYR A 63 8.70 -28.00 9.29
CA TYR A 63 7.38 -27.40 9.40
C TYR A 63 7.50 -25.94 9.86
N GLU A 64 6.42 -25.18 9.71
CA GLU A 64 6.28 -23.89 10.37
C GLU A 64 6.42 -23.99 11.90
N ASP A 65 6.65 -22.84 12.52
CA ASP A 65 6.86 -22.73 13.96
C ASP A 65 5.68 -23.33 14.75
N PHE A 66 6.01 -24.24 15.67
CA PHE A 66 5.03 -24.99 16.46
C PHE A 66 4.31 -24.11 17.49
N ASP A 67 4.97 -23.07 18.00
CA ASP A 67 4.47 -22.17 19.02
C ASP A 67 3.59 -21.08 18.39
N ALA A 68 3.91 -20.64 17.17
CA ALA A 68 3.09 -19.70 16.42
C ALA A 68 1.88 -20.35 15.71
N SER A 69 2.04 -21.57 15.17
CA SER A 69 1.04 -22.15 14.26
C SER A 69 0.25 -23.29 14.91
N ALA A 70 -1.08 -23.21 14.95
CA ALA A 70 -1.95 -24.28 15.47
C ALA A 70 -1.72 -25.61 14.73
N PHE A 71 -1.70 -25.56 13.39
CA PHE A 71 -1.52 -26.70 12.50
C PHE A 71 -0.43 -26.36 11.45
N PRO A 72 0.86 -26.54 11.79
CA PRO A 72 1.97 -26.13 10.94
C PRO A 72 1.95 -26.80 9.57
N ARG A 73 2.18 -26.03 8.50
CA ARG A 73 2.39 -26.62 7.16
C ARG A 73 3.83 -27.09 6.97
N LEU A 74 4.01 -28.10 6.12
CA LEU A 74 5.33 -28.60 5.74
C LEU A 74 5.97 -27.61 4.75
N LEU A 75 7.14 -27.09 5.09
CA LEU A 75 7.92 -26.17 4.26
C LEU A 75 8.95 -26.90 3.40
N ALA A 76 9.65 -27.88 3.96
CA ALA A 76 10.63 -28.69 3.23
C ALA A 76 10.78 -30.08 3.82
N SER A 77 11.28 -31.02 3.00
CA SER A 77 11.65 -32.35 3.46
C SER A 77 12.95 -32.83 2.82
N ALA A 78 13.79 -33.51 3.59
CA ALA A 78 14.92 -34.28 3.10
C ALA A 78 14.79 -35.72 3.56
N ARG A 79 14.75 -36.69 2.64
CA ARG A 79 14.70 -38.12 2.92
C ARG A 79 16.02 -38.78 2.54
N ILE A 80 16.62 -39.48 3.49
CA ILE A 80 17.91 -40.16 3.38
C ILE A 80 17.68 -41.67 3.54
N ALA A 81 18.10 -42.47 2.55
CA ALA A 81 18.04 -43.93 2.58
C ALA A 81 19.33 -44.51 1.99
N GLY A 82 20.23 -44.99 2.85
CA GLY A 82 21.60 -45.29 2.45
C GLY A 82 22.30 -44.01 1.95
N GLU A 83 22.91 -44.07 0.77
CA GLU A 83 23.57 -42.93 0.13
C GLU A 83 22.59 -42.00 -0.63
N ARG A 84 21.34 -42.41 -0.81
CA ARG A 84 20.36 -41.62 -1.58
C ARG A 84 19.73 -40.54 -0.72
N VAL A 85 19.84 -39.28 -1.17
CA VAL A 85 19.17 -38.10 -0.57
C VAL A 85 18.15 -37.55 -1.56
N VAL A 86 16.89 -37.44 -1.13
CA VAL A 86 15.79 -36.80 -1.89
C VAL A 86 15.32 -35.58 -1.12
N ARG A 87 15.37 -34.41 -1.76
CA ARG A 87 14.89 -33.14 -1.19
C ARG A 87 13.60 -32.70 -1.91
N THR A 88 12.69 -32.10 -1.18
CA THR A 88 11.46 -31.52 -1.72
C THR A 88 11.16 -30.23 -0.99
N ASP A 89 10.95 -29.15 -1.74
CA ASP A 89 10.52 -27.86 -1.23
C ASP A 89 9.02 -27.69 -1.46
N TYR A 90 8.30 -27.31 -0.41
CA TYR A 90 6.86 -27.13 -0.40
C TYR A 90 6.46 -25.67 -0.20
N ARG A 91 7.39 -24.74 0.02
CA ARG A 91 7.11 -23.32 0.33
C ARG A 91 6.27 -22.61 -0.75
N GLY A 92 6.47 -22.95 -2.01
CA GLY A 92 5.70 -22.41 -3.14
C GLY A 92 4.43 -23.19 -3.50
N ARG A 93 4.08 -24.24 -2.76
CA ARG A 93 2.94 -25.11 -3.09
C ARG A 93 1.66 -24.52 -2.52
N ALA A 94 0.63 -24.36 -3.35
CA ALA A 94 -0.67 -23.80 -2.93
C ALA A 94 -1.48 -24.69 -1.95
N ASN A 95 -1.13 -25.97 -1.81
CA ASN A 95 -1.80 -26.90 -0.89
C ASN A 95 -0.79 -27.91 -0.30
N PRO A 96 0.08 -27.48 0.62
CA PRO A 96 1.11 -28.29 1.24
C PRO A 96 0.52 -29.30 2.26
N PRO A 97 1.28 -30.35 2.61
CA PRO A 97 0.93 -31.21 3.75
C PRO A 97 0.88 -30.43 5.06
N ILE A 98 -0.03 -30.81 5.96
CA ILE A 98 -0.25 -30.12 7.24
C ILE A 98 -0.08 -31.07 8.43
N LEU A 99 0.43 -30.54 9.54
CA LEU A 99 0.63 -31.29 10.78
C LEU A 99 -0.51 -31.05 11.77
N HIS A 100 -1.10 -32.15 12.25
CA HIS A 100 -2.25 -32.08 13.16
C HIS A 100 -1.91 -32.16 14.64
N ARG A 101 -1.22 -33.24 15.06
CA ARG A 101 -1.08 -33.64 16.47
C ARG A 101 0.34 -33.42 16.96
N LYS A 102 0.67 -32.16 17.26
CA LYS A 102 2.00 -31.71 17.67
C LYS A 102 2.39 -32.27 19.04
N GLU A 103 1.44 -32.37 19.97
CA GLU A 103 1.65 -32.86 21.33
C GLU A 103 2.26 -34.26 21.38
N ARG A 104 2.00 -35.07 20.35
CA ARG A 104 2.53 -36.45 20.25
C ARG A 104 3.97 -36.53 19.76
N LEU A 105 4.55 -35.42 19.30
CA LEU A 105 5.92 -35.36 18.81
C LEU A 105 6.91 -34.90 19.87
N LEU A 106 6.42 -34.30 20.95
CA LEU A 106 7.24 -33.67 21.98
C LEU A 106 7.74 -34.66 23.03
N HIS A 107 8.67 -34.18 23.85
CA HIS A 107 9.11 -34.85 25.06
C HIS A 107 7.95 -34.97 26.06
N PRO A 108 7.78 -36.09 26.79
CA PRO A 108 6.66 -36.27 27.73
C PRO A 108 6.46 -35.15 28.76
N ASP A 109 7.55 -34.60 29.29
CA ASP A 109 7.55 -33.48 30.24
C ASP A 109 7.62 -32.08 29.57
N ASP A 110 7.35 -31.96 28.27
CA ASP A 110 7.40 -30.68 27.56
C ASP A 110 6.23 -29.76 27.98
N PRO A 111 6.51 -28.51 28.42
CA PRO A 111 5.48 -27.59 28.92
C PRO A 111 4.44 -27.17 27.86
N ARG A 112 4.71 -27.40 26.57
CA ARG A 112 3.79 -27.07 25.47
C ARG A 112 2.69 -28.12 25.28
N ILE A 113 2.87 -29.33 25.81
CA ILE A 113 1.93 -30.45 25.63
C ILE A 113 0.51 -30.11 26.06
N PRO A 114 0.25 -29.52 27.24
CA PRO A 114 -1.11 -29.22 27.67
C PRO A 114 -1.89 -28.34 26.68
N GLY A 115 -1.24 -27.31 26.11
CA GLY A 115 -1.85 -26.42 25.13
C GLY A 115 -2.18 -27.15 23.82
N PHE A 116 -1.21 -27.86 23.24
CA PHE A 116 -1.42 -28.61 22.00
C PHE A 116 -2.40 -29.78 22.16
N ALA A 117 -2.40 -30.44 23.32
CA ALA A 117 -3.36 -31.49 23.62
C ALA A 117 -4.79 -30.95 23.78
N SER A 118 -4.95 -29.73 24.33
CA SER A 118 -6.24 -29.05 24.40
C SER A 118 -6.82 -28.80 23.01
N LEU A 119 -6.01 -28.25 22.10
CA LEU A 119 -6.37 -28.04 20.69
C LEU A 119 -6.81 -29.35 20.01
N THR A 120 -6.00 -30.41 20.15
CA THR A 120 -6.30 -31.72 19.57
C THR A 120 -7.60 -32.30 20.14
N ARG A 121 -7.85 -32.16 21.45
CA ARG A 121 -9.08 -32.62 22.10
C ARG A 121 -10.31 -31.92 21.55
N THR A 122 -10.27 -30.60 21.42
CA THR A 122 -11.38 -29.83 20.82
C THR A 122 -11.66 -30.28 19.38
N ALA A 123 -10.61 -30.54 18.59
CA ALA A 123 -10.75 -31.07 17.23
C ALA A 123 -11.34 -32.50 17.20
N GLU A 124 -11.00 -33.35 18.16
CA GLU A 124 -11.56 -34.70 18.31
C GLU A 124 -13.04 -34.66 18.71
N GLU A 125 -13.39 -33.87 19.71
CA GLU A 125 -14.78 -33.70 20.19
C GLU A 125 -15.70 -33.17 19.08
N ARG A 126 -15.16 -32.36 18.16
CA ARG A 126 -15.86 -31.81 17.00
C ARG A 126 -15.82 -32.72 15.77
N GLY A 127 -15.26 -33.94 15.89
CA GLY A 127 -15.25 -34.94 14.82
C GLY A 127 -14.30 -34.64 13.64
N LEU A 128 -13.40 -33.67 13.77
CA LEU A 128 -12.55 -33.19 12.67
C LEU A 128 -11.55 -34.25 12.16
N PHE A 129 -11.22 -35.25 12.98
CA PHE A 129 -10.30 -36.34 12.61
C PHE A 129 -10.99 -37.54 11.92
N SER A 130 -12.29 -37.46 11.66
CA SER A 130 -13.00 -38.43 10.83
C SER A 130 -12.44 -38.44 9.40
N ALA A 131 -12.53 -39.60 8.72
CA ALA A 131 -11.99 -39.77 7.36
C ALA A 131 -10.54 -39.26 7.19
N SER A 132 -9.64 -39.68 8.10
CA SER A 132 -8.27 -39.17 8.27
C SER A 132 -7.37 -39.19 7.02
N HIS A 133 -7.74 -39.94 5.98
CA HIS A 133 -7.04 -39.95 4.68
C HIS A 133 -7.31 -38.69 3.84
N THR A 134 -8.37 -37.93 4.16
CA THR A 134 -8.78 -36.73 3.39
C THR A 134 -8.23 -35.41 3.95
N ILE A 135 -7.71 -35.40 5.17
CA ILE A 135 -7.28 -34.19 5.90
C ILE A 135 -5.79 -33.86 5.76
N GLY A 136 -5.04 -34.64 4.97
CA GLY A 136 -3.57 -34.56 4.96
C GLY A 136 -2.96 -33.27 4.41
N THR A 137 -3.76 -32.37 3.83
CA THR A 137 -3.31 -31.13 3.19
C THR A 137 -4.00 -29.91 3.80
N GLU A 138 -3.31 -28.76 3.80
CA GLU A 138 -3.79 -27.51 4.39
C GLU A 138 -5.22 -27.14 3.97
N ARG A 139 -5.51 -27.07 2.67
CA ARG A 139 -6.84 -26.68 2.17
C ARG A 139 -7.94 -27.61 2.67
N ALA A 140 -7.67 -28.91 2.70
CA ALA A 140 -8.65 -29.92 3.14
C ALA A 140 -8.87 -29.89 4.65
N TRP A 141 -7.85 -29.52 5.43
CA TRP A 141 -7.97 -29.36 6.87
C TRP A 141 -8.71 -28.08 7.25
N LEU A 142 -8.33 -26.94 6.66
CA LEU A 142 -8.99 -25.66 6.90
C LEU A 142 -10.45 -25.67 6.45
N GLY A 143 -10.76 -26.30 5.31
CA GLY A 143 -12.14 -26.50 4.86
C GLY A 143 -12.97 -27.29 5.88
N ARG A 144 -12.41 -28.36 6.45
CA ARG A 144 -13.10 -29.17 7.48
C ARG A 144 -13.33 -28.43 8.79
N ILE A 145 -12.38 -27.58 9.20
CA ILE A 145 -12.56 -26.70 10.36
C ILE A 145 -13.72 -25.73 10.12
N ALA A 146 -13.78 -25.13 8.92
CA ALA A 146 -14.85 -24.22 8.54
C ALA A 146 -16.22 -24.92 8.45
N GLU A 147 -16.29 -26.11 7.84
CA GLU A 147 -17.51 -26.94 7.77
C GLU A 147 -18.07 -27.31 9.14
N ALA A 148 -17.21 -27.45 10.15
CA ALA A 148 -17.62 -27.68 11.54
C ALA A 148 -18.02 -26.40 12.29
N GLY A 149 -18.05 -25.25 11.61
CA GLY A 149 -18.38 -23.95 12.18
C GLY A 149 -17.33 -23.50 13.21
N LEU A 150 -16.05 -23.77 12.97
CA LEU A 150 -14.94 -23.42 13.85
C LEU A 150 -13.97 -22.49 13.13
N ILE A 151 -13.22 -21.70 13.90
CA ILE A 151 -12.06 -20.93 13.41
C ILE A 151 -10.84 -21.19 14.30
N ILE A 152 -9.65 -20.94 13.75
CA ILE A 152 -8.39 -21.01 14.49
C ILE A 152 -8.10 -19.64 15.08
N ASP A 153 -7.96 -19.56 16.39
CA ASP A 153 -7.50 -18.38 17.12
C ASP A 153 -6.24 -18.75 17.93
N GLY A 154 -5.08 -18.30 17.46
CA GLY A 154 -3.78 -18.70 18.01
C GLY A 154 -3.59 -20.22 18.01
N GLN A 155 -3.58 -20.83 19.20
CA GLN A 155 -3.44 -22.27 19.43
C GLN A 155 -4.77 -22.94 19.86
N ALA A 156 -5.91 -22.30 19.61
CA ALA A 156 -7.23 -22.81 19.98
C ALA A 156 -8.17 -22.92 18.76
N LEU A 157 -9.11 -23.86 18.84
CA LEU A 157 -10.29 -23.91 17.97
C LEU A 157 -11.46 -23.31 18.75
N VAL A 158 -12.00 -22.22 18.25
CA VAL A 158 -13.18 -21.57 18.84
C VAL A 158 -14.36 -21.72 17.88
N PRO A 159 -15.61 -21.73 18.38
CA PRO A 159 -16.77 -21.58 17.51
C PRO A 159 -16.54 -20.39 16.58
N GLY A 160 -16.62 -20.66 15.28
CA GLY A 160 -16.86 -19.63 14.30
C GLY A 160 -18.16 -18.91 14.67
N PRO A 161 -18.35 -17.68 14.17
CA PRO A 161 -19.59 -16.96 14.43
C PRO A 161 -20.76 -17.87 14.10
N ALA A 162 -21.62 -18.12 15.08
CA ALA A 162 -22.83 -18.90 14.86
C ALA A 162 -23.57 -18.28 13.67
N GLU A 163 -24.09 -19.11 12.77
CA GLU A 163 -25.29 -18.75 12.03
C GLU A 163 -26.41 -18.60 13.07
N GLY A 164 -26.40 -17.47 13.76
CA GLY A 164 -27.47 -17.06 14.65
C GLY A 164 -28.70 -16.73 13.81
N GLU A 165 -29.86 -16.78 14.46
CA GLU A 165 -31.10 -16.23 13.93
C GLU A 165 -30.84 -14.89 13.21
N PRO A 166 -31.49 -14.63 12.06
CA PRO A 166 -31.23 -13.45 11.25
C PRO A 166 -31.36 -12.20 12.12
N VAL A 167 -30.22 -11.63 12.49
CA VAL A 167 -30.16 -10.33 13.18
C VAL A 167 -30.56 -9.31 12.12
N GLU A 168 -31.63 -8.56 12.40
CA GLU A 168 -32.06 -7.48 11.51
C GLU A 168 -30.97 -6.38 11.50
N ILE A 169 -30.18 -6.34 10.43
CA ILE A 169 -29.07 -5.41 10.30
C ILE A 169 -29.56 -4.12 9.66
N ALA A 170 -29.49 -3.04 10.42
CA ALA A 170 -29.94 -1.73 10.00
C ALA A 170 -28.90 -1.04 9.10
N ARG A 171 -28.64 -1.59 7.90
CA ARG A 171 -27.62 -1.12 6.94
C ARG A 171 -27.68 0.40 6.69
N HIS A 172 -28.90 0.93 6.58
CA HIS A 172 -29.20 2.35 6.34
C HIS A 172 -28.66 3.33 7.40
N ARG A 173 -28.35 2.85 8.61
CA ARG A 173 -27.83 3.69 9.71
C ARG A 173 -26.32 3.99 9.61
N THR A 174 -25.64 3.41 8.61
CA THR A 174 -24.21 3.63 8.35
C THR A 174 -23.93 4.82 7.42
N ALA A 175 -24.97 5.31 6.71
CA ALA A 175 -24.87 6.52 5.91
C ALA A 175 -24.67 7.74 6.82
N ILE A 176 -23.57 8.47 6.60
CA ILE A 176 -23.20 9.67 7.37
C ILE A 176 -23.22 10.86 6.42
N GLY A 177 -23.92 11.94 6.79
CA GLY A 177 -23.91 13.19 6.04
C GLY A 177 -22.53 13.87 6.08
N ARG A 178 -22.04 14.34 4.93
CA ARG A 178 -20.72 14.99 4.80
C ARG A 178 -20.80 16.26 3.95
N THR A 179 -19.91 17.20 4.24
CA THR A 179 -19.81 18.51 3.53
C THR A 179 -18.77 18.51 2.40
N ARG A 180 -18.14 17.37 2.12
CA ARG A 180 -17.10 17.20 1.08
C ARG A 180 -17.28 15.86 0.39
N LEU A 181 -16.78 15.77 -0.85
CA LEU A 181 -16.76 14.52 -1.63
C LEU A 181 -16.13 13.37 -0.84
N SER A 182 -16.64 12.15 -1.00
CA SER A 182 -16.06 10.95 -0.41
C SER A 182 -14.68 10.63 -0.99
N ALA A 183 -13.87 9.85 -0.25
CA ALA A 183 -12.53 9.46 -0.68
C ALA A 183 -12.45 8.87 -2.11
N PRO A 184 -13.35 7.95 -2.54
CA PRO A 184 -13.32 7.47 -3.92
C PRO A 184 -13.70 8.55 -4.93
N MET A 185 -14.68 9.41 -4.64
CA MET A 185 -15.04 10.52 -5.52
C MET A 185 -13.91 11.55 -5.63
N GLN A 186 -13.22 11.86 -4.54
CA GLN A 186 -12.01 12.67 -4.57
C GLN A 186 -10.90 12.02 -5.39
N ALA A 187 -10.74 10.69 -5.31
CA ALA A 187 -9.77 9.98 -6.14
C ALA A 187 -10.15 10.04 -7.62
N LEU A 188 -11.43 9.88 -7.96
CA LEU A 188 -11.93 9.99 -9.34
C LEU A 188 -11.75 11.41 -9.91
N VAL A 189 -12.07 12.44 -9.14
CA VAL A 189 -11.80 13.84 -9.52
C VAL A 189 -10.30 14.08 -9.62
N ARG A 190 -9.52 13.63 -8.63
CA ARG A 190 -8.06 13.74 -8.64
C ARG A 190 -7.55 13.12 -9.91
N HIS A 191 -7.92 11.91 -10.29
CA HIS A 191 -7.35 11.25 -11.47
C HIS A 191 -8.00 11.63 -12.82
N ASP A 192 -8.76 12.74 -12.85
CA ASP A 192 -9.44 13.30 -14.04
C ASP A 192 -10.41 12.32 -14.72
N PHE A 193 -11.01 11.41 -13.94
CA PHE A 193 -12.13 10.59 -14.40
C PHE A 193 -13.46 11.32 -14.29
N ILE A 194 -13.56 12.30 -13.40
CA ILE A 194 -14.72 13.18 -13.28
C ILE A 194 -14.35 14.56 -13.81
N GLN A 195 -14.98 14.95 -14.92
CA GLN A 195 -14.83 16.24 -15.60
C GLN A 195 -16.13 16.59 -16.33
N GLU A 196 -16.25 17.83 -16.80
CA GLU A 196 -17.43 18.28 -17.54
C GLU A 196 -17.69 17.39 -18.77
N GLY A 197 -18.95 17.01 -18.98
CA GLY A 197 -19.36 16.08 -20.04
C GLY A 197 -19.29 14.59 -19.68
N VAL A 198 -18.73 14.21 -18.52
CA VAL A 198 -18.73 12.83 -18.02
C VAL A 198 -19.98 12.55 -17.18
N THR A 199 -20.59 11.39 -17.38
CA THR A 199 -21.71 10.90 -16.57
C THR A 199 -21.23 10.08 -15.37
N VAL A 200 -21.76 10.38 -14.19
CA VAL A 200 -21.40 9.71 -12.93
C VAL A 200 -22.63 9.05 -12.31
N LEU A 201 -22.50 7.80 -11.87
CA LEU A 201 -23.48 7.11 -11.04
C LEU A 201 -22.85 6.77 -9.69
N ASP A 202 -23.47 7.23 -8.61
CA ASP A 202 -23.13 6.84 -7.25
C ASP A 202 -24.06 5.71 -6.78
N TYR A 203 -23.54 4.49 -6.78
CA TYR A 203 -24.28 3.27 -6.46
C TYR A 203 -24.19 2.98 -4.95
N GLY A 204 -25.31 3.11 -4.26
CA GLY A 204 -25.37 3.16 -2.79
C GLY A 204 -25.05 4.55 -2.24
N CYS A 205 -25.63 5.60 -2.84
CA CYS A 205 -25.29 7.00 -2.54
C CYS A 205 -25.73 7.46 -1.13
N GLY A 206 -26.47 6.65 -0.38
CA GLY A 206 -27.04 7.03 0.91
C GLY A 206 -27.91 8.27 0.78
N GLN A 207 -27.54 9.34 1.50
CA GLN A 207 -28.26 10.62 1.48
C GLN A 207 -27.94 11.50 0.25
N GLY A 208 -27.04 11.05 -0.63
CA GLY A 208 -26.76 11.69 -1.92
C GLY A 208 -25.84 12.92 -1.87
N ASP A 209 -25.00 13.07 -0.84
CA ASP A 209 -24.13 14.24 -0.69
C ASP A 209 -23.09 14.37 -1.82
N ASP A 210 -22.48 13.26 -2.24
CA ASP A 210 -21.53 13.24 -3.36
C ASP A 210 -22.21 13.67 -4.67
N VAL A 211 -23.41 13.16 -4.92
CA VAL A 211 -24.22 13.50 -6.11
C VAL A 211 -24.60 14.97 -6.10
N ARG A 212 -24.98 15.53 -4.94
CA ARG A 212 -25.29 16.95 -4.80
C ARG A 212 -24.08 17.81 -5.10
N ALA A 213 -22.93 17.50 -4.49
CA ALA A 213 -21.68 18.24 -4.69
C ALA A 213 -21.21 18.21 -6.16
N LEU A 214 -21.32 17.06 -6.83
CA LEU A 214 -20.98 16.93 -8.24
C LEU A 214 -21.93 17.74 -9.15
N ARG A 215 -23.24 17.72 -8.87
CA ARG A 215 -24.23 18.51 -9.62
C ARG A 215 -24.01 20.02 -9.45
N GLU A 216 -23.72 20.47 -8.24
CA GLU A 216 -23.35 21.87 -7.96
C GLU A 216 -22.09 22.30 -8.72
N GLY A 217 -21.17 21.35 -8.94
CA GLY A 217 -19.98 21.52 -9.78
C GLY A 217 -20.19 21.37 -11.29
N GLY A 218 -21.43 21.24 -11.77
CA GLY A 218 -21.75 21.12 -13.21
C GLY A 218 -21.58 19.72 -13.80
N ILE A 219 -21.36 18.69 -12.98
CA ILE A 219 -21.20 17.30 -13.43
C ILE A 219 -22.56 16.60 -13.52
N ALA A 220 -22.77 15.83 -14.58
CA ALA A 220 -23.95 14.99 -14.76
C ALA A 220 -23.90 13.76 -13.84
N ALA A 221 -24.25 13.95 -12.56
CA ALA A 221 -24.25 12.89 -11.56
C ALA A 221 -25.68 12.39 -11.23
N THR A 222 -25.81 11.08 -11.02
CA THR A 222 -27.01 10.40 -10.54
C THR A 222 -26.65 9.52 -9.36
N GLY A 223 -27.60 9.22 -8.49
CA GLY A 223 -27.39 8.37 -7.34
C GLY A 223 -28.55 7.41 -7.17
N TRP A 224 -28.24 6.20 -6.71
CA TRP A 224 -29.22 5.19 -6.35
C TRP A 224 -28.87 4.63 -4.98
N ASP A 225 -29.86 4.40 -4.14
CA ASP A 225 -29.68 3.75 -2.84
C ASP A 225 -30.91 2.90 -2.50
N PRO A 226 -30.75 1.64 -2.05
CA PRO A 226 -31.88 0.75 -1.82
C PRO A 226 -32.83 1.22 -0.70
N HIS A 227 -32.41 2.14 0.16
CA HIS A 227 -33.22 2.67 1.24
C HIS A 227 -33.61 4.14 1.04
N PHE A 228 -32.64 4.99 0.70
CA PHE A 228 -32.84 6.44 0.63
C PHE A 228 -33.38 6.91 -0.74
N LEU A 229 -33.07 6.19 -1.82
CA LEU A 229 -33.47 6.53 -3.19
C LEU A 229 -33.77 5.25 -4.02
N PRO A 230 -34.73 4.40 -3.59
CA PRO A 230 -34.97 3.08 -4.21
C PRO A 230 -35.55 3.18 -5.63
N ASP A 231 -36.36 4.22 -5.88
CA ASP A 231 -37.08 4.46 -7.14
C ASP A 231 -36.26 5.28 -8.15
N ALA A 232 -34.98 5.56 -7.86
CA ALA A 232 -34.14 6.29 -8.80
C ALA A 232 -33.79 5.43 -10.03
N ASP A 233 -33.92 6.01 -11.21
CA ASP A 233 -33.58 5.33 -12.47
C ASP A 233 -32.07 5.04 -12.54
N LEU A 234 -31.72 3.75 -12.54
CA LEU A 234 -30.37 3.28 -12.78
C LEU A 234 -30.08 3.27 -14.29
N ALA A 235 -29.28 4.23 -14.74
CA ALA A 235 -28.81 4.32 -16.12
C ALA A 235 -27.30 4.06 -16.22
N PRO A 236 -26.79 3.53 -17.35
CA PRO A 236 -25.36 3.37 -17.54
C PRO A 236 -24.63 4.73 -17.53
N ALA A 237 -23.49 4.78 -16.84
CA ALA A 237 -22.66 5.96 -16.64
C ALA A 237 -21.19 5.67 -17.00
N ASP A 238 -20.46 6.72 -17.36
CA ASP A 238 -19.02 6.61 -17.64
C ASP A 238 -18.24 6.19 -16.41
N VAL A 239 -18.59 6.79 -15.26
CA VAL A 239 -17.99 6.51 -13.97
C VAL A 239 -19.06 5.96 -13.03
N VAL A 240 -18.78 4.82 -12.41
CA VAL A 240 -19.61 4.29 -11.32
C VAL A 240 -18.80 4.29 -10.03
N ASN A 241 -19.36 4.85 -8.96
CA ASN A 241 -18.79 4.76 -7.62
C ASN A 241 -19.58 3.74 -6.80
N LEU A 242 -18.86 2.83 -6.13
CA LEU A 242 -19.37 1.88 -5.15
C LEU A 242 -18.62 2.11 -3.84
N GLY A 243 -18.93 3.25 -3.20
CA GLY A 243 -18.22 3.73 -2.03
C GLY A 243 -18.77 3.16 -0.72
N PHE A 244 -17.98 2.35 0.00
CA PHE A 244 -18.29 1.81 1.33
C PHE A 244 -19.50 0.87 1.44
N VAL A 245 -20.17 0.57 0.32
CA VAL A 245 -21.35 -0.31 0.25
C VAL A 245 -21.00 -1.75 0.65
N LEU A 246 -19.85 -2.25 0.21
CA LEU A 246 -19.45 -3.64 0.49
C LEU A 246 -19.20 -3.90 1.97
N ASN A 247 -18.90 -2.86 2.74
CA ASN A 247 -18.65 -3.03 4.16
C ASN A 247 -19.91 -3.36 4.96
N VAL A 248 -21.10 -3.04 4.44
CA VAL A 248 -22.37 -3.16 5.17
C VAL A 248 -23.20 -4.34 4.68
N ILE A 249 -22.68 -5.13 3.75
CA ILE A 249 -23.31 -6.35 3.24
C ILE A 249 -22.63 -7.54 3.92
N GLU A 250 -23.40 -8.37 4.61
CA GLU A 250 -22.91 -9.49 5.43
C GLU A 250 -22.53 -10.69 4.57
N SER A 251 -23.33 -10.95 3.52
CA SER A 251 -23.15 -12.09 2.62
C SER A 251 -22.09 -11.80 1.57
N ARG A 252 -21.07 -12.66 1.49
CA ARG A 252 -20.06 -12.60 0.42
C ARG A 252 -20.68 -12.71 -0.97
N ALA A 253 -21.67 -13.60 -1.14
CA ALA A 253 -22.35 -13.78 -2.42
C ALA A 253 -23.09 -12.51 -2.85
N GLU A 254 -23.76 -11.84 -1.89
CA GLU A 254 -24.45 -10.56 -2.16
C GLU A 254 -23.45 -9.43 -2.48
N ARG A 255 -22.27 -9.41 -1.85
CA ARG A 255 -21.20 -8.45 -2.19
C ARG A 255 -20.74 -8.59 -3.63
N VAL A 256 -20.48 -9.83 -4.07
CA VAL A 256 -20.09 -10.12 -5.46
C VAL A 256 -21.21 -9.73 -6.43
N GLU A 257 -22.46 -10.06 -6.12
CA GLU A 257 -23.60 -9.70 -6.97
C GLU A 257 -23.82 -8.17 -7.03
N THR A 258 -23.66 -7.47 -5.91
CA THR A 258 -23.72 -6.01 -5.85
C THR A 258 -22.63 -5.37 -6.70
N LEU A 259 -21.40 -5.89 -6.63
CA LEU A 259 -20.30 -5.47 -7.51
C LEU A 259 -20.63 -5.71 -8.98
N ARG A 260 -21.13 -6.91 -9.34
CA ARG A 260 -21.53 -7.25 -10.71
C ARG A 260 -22.60 -6.30 -11.25
N ARG A 261 -23.60 -6.00 -10.42
CA ARG A 261 -24.67 -5.07 -10.78
C ARG A 261 -24.14 -3.65 -10.97
N ALA A 262 -23.34 -3.12 -10.03
CA ALA A 262 -22.69 -1.81 -10.19
C ALA A 262 -21.80 -1.77 -11.45
N TRP A 263 -21.05 -2.84 -11.71
CA TRP A 263 -20.22 -2.97 -12.90
C TRP A 263 -21.03 -2.94 -14.19
N SER A 264 -22.22 -3.55 -14.23
CA SER A 264 -23.08 -3.58 -15.42
C SER A 264 -23.50 -2.17 -15.90
N TYR A 265 -23.55 -1.19 -15.00
CA TYR A 265 -23.84 0.21 -15.35
C TYR A 265 -22.59 1.02 -15.70
N CYS A 266 -21.39 0.46 -15.51
CA CYS A 266 -20.13 1.16 -15.74
C CYS A 266 -19.65 1.03 -17.18
N ARG A 267 -19.46 2.18 -17.86
CA ARG A 267 -18.90 2.25 -19.22
C ARG A 267 -17.39 2.42 -19.27
N ARG A 268 -16.75 3.07 -18.28
CA ARG A 268 -15.29 3.31 -18.28
C ARG A 268 -14.59 2.85 -17.02
N VAL A 269 -14.92 3.44 -15.86
CA VAL A 269 -14.23 3.12 -14.59
C VAL A 269 -15.21 2.93 -13.44
N LEU A 270 -15.02 1.82 -12.71
CA LEU A 270 -15.70 1.54 -11.45
C LEU A 270 -14.73 1.82 -10.31
N ALA A 271 -15.08 2.78 -9.46
CA ALA A 271 -14.38 3.00 -8.19
C ALA A 271 -15.04 2.19 -7.08
N VAL A 272 -14.27 1.38 -6.37
CA VAL A 272 -14.73 0.61 -5.22
C VAL A 272 -13.95 1.07 -4.00
N ALA A 273 -14.67 1.53 -2.97
CA ALA A 273 -14.04 1.89 -1.69
C ALA A 273 -14.57 1.02 -0.55
N VAL A 274 -13.67 0.65 0.35
CA VAL A 274 -13.95 -0.14 1.54
C VAL A 274 -13.16 0.37 2.74
N MET A 275 -13.67 0.11 3.95
CA MET A 275 -12.89 0.23 5.17
C MET A 275 -11.85 -0.90 5.28
N VAL A 276 -10.61 -0.54 5.66
CA VAL A 276 -9.47 -1.48 5.75
C VAL A 276 -9.23 -1.93 7.19
N ALA A 277 -8.78 -3.17 7.36
CA ALA A 277 -8.40 -3.71 8.66
C ALA A 277 -7.31 -2.86 9.33
N GLY A 278 -7.40 -2.66 10.65
CA GLY A 278 -6.44 -1.88 11.44
C GLY A 278 -6.70 -0.37 11.54
N HIS A 279 -7.66 0.20 10.79
CA HIS A 279 -7.99 1.64 10.86
C HIS A 279 -8.93 2.01 12.02
N ARG A 280 -9.64 1.04 12.60
CA ARG A 280 -10.44 1.23 13.81
C ARG A 280 -10.18 0.10 14.80
N PRO A 281 -10.17 0.38 16.12
CA PRO A 281 -10.13 -0.67 17.12
C PRO A 281 -11.32 -1.61 16.93
N THR A 282 -11.06 -2.89 16.66
CA THR A 282 -12.08 -3.94 16.63
C THR A 282 -12.31 -4.55 18.02
N ALA A 283 -11.49 -4.16 19.00
CA ALA A 283 -11.63 -4.53 20.41
C ALA A 283 -13.00 -4.06 20.93
N GLY A 284 -13.86 -5.03 21.27
CA GLY A 284 -15.21 -4.78 21.82
C GLY A 284 -16.35 -4.79 20.81
N LEU A 285 -16.11 -5.00 19.51
CA LEU A 285 -17.17 -5.27 18.54
C LEU A 285 -17.54 -6.76 18.54
N GLN A 286 -18.81 -7.09 18.34
CA GLN A 286 -19.28 -8.48 18.30
C GLN A 286 -18.99 -9.09 16.92
N PRO A 287 -18.19 -10.16 16.80
CA PRO A 287 -17.98 -10.83 15.52
C PRO A 287 -19.29 -11.39 14.95
N TYR A 288 -19.51 -11.25 13.65
CA TYR A 288 -20.68 -11.78 12.94
C TYR A 288 -20.32 -12.06 11.48
N GLY A 289 -20.59 -13.27 10.97
CA GLY A 289 -20.14 -13.66 9.62
C GLY A 289 -18.63 -13.44 9.44
N ASP A 290 -18.23 -12.72 8.40
CA ASP A 290 -16.82 -12.35 8.18
C ASP A 290 -16.48 -10.91 8.62
N GLY A 291 -17.37 -10.24 9.36
CA GLY A 291 -17.20 -8.89 9.87
C GLY A 291 -17.62 -8.75 11.33
N TYR A 292 -18.12 -7.56 11.68
CA TYR A 292 -18.47 -7.21 13.05
C TYR A 292 -19.83 -6.50 13.12
N LEU A 293 -20.64 -6.81 14.13
CA LEU A 293 -21.79 -6.03 14.53
C LEU A 293 -21.36 -4.89 15.45
N THR A 294 -21.84 -3.68 15.15
CA THR A 294 -21.69 -2.52 16.02
C THR A 294 -22.77 -2.51 17.09
N SER A 295 -22.54 -1.77 18.18
CA SER A 295 -23.56 -1.52 19.22
C SER A 295 -24.83 -0.81 18.72
N ARG A 296 -24.82 -0.30 17.47
CA ARG A 296 -25.98 0.32 16.81
C ARG A 296 -26.76 -0.66 15.93
N GLY A 297 -26.43 -1.96 15.93
CA GLY A 297 -27.09 -2.98 15.12
C GLY A 297 -26.73 -2.91 13.63
N THR A 298 -25.57 -2.37 13.29
CA THR A 298 -25.07 -2.33 11.90
C THR A 298 -23.92 -3.31 11.72
N PHE A 299 -23.85 -3.95 10.56
CA PHE A 299 -22.71 -4.79 10.17
C PHE A 299 -21.59 -3.96 9.54
N GLN A 300 -20.36 -4.34 9.84
CA GLN A 300 -19.17 -3.75 9.27
C GLN A 300 -18.11 -4.81 8.98
N ARG A 301 -17.84 -5.06 7.69
CA ARG A 301 -16.68 -5.82 7.20
C ARG A 301 -15.50 -4.87 6.99
N TYR A 302 -14.30 -5.30 7.37
CA TYR A 302 -13.04 -4.60 7.10
C TYR A 302 -12.19 -5.43 6.17
N PHE A 303 -11.69 -4.89 5.07
CA PHE A 303 -10.97 -5.64 4.03
C PHE A 303 -9.46 -5.46 4.15
N THR A 304 -8.70 -6.44 3.66
CA THR A 304 -7.29 -6.23 3.30
C THR A 304 -7.19 -5.74 1.84
N PRO A 305 -6.07 -5.12 1.44
CA PRO A 305 -5.86 -4.73 0.04
C PRO A 305 -5.93 -5.90 -0.94
N LEU A 306 -5.46 -7.09 -0.53
CA LEU A 306 -5.53 -8.30 -1.35
C LEU A 306 -6.97 -8.77 -1.54
N GLU A 307 -7.73 -8.90 -0.45
CA GLU A 307 -9.14 -9.32 -0.50
C GLU A 307 -10.00 -8.39 -1.37
N LEU A 308 -9.75 -7.07 -1.29
CA LEU A 308 -10.45 -6.10 -2.12
C LEU A 308 -10.20 -6.34 -3.61
N ARG A 309 -8.95 -6.62 -4.00
CA ARG A 309 -8.60 -6.89 -5.40
C ARG A 309 -9.21 -8.21 -5.88
N GLU A 310 -9.16 -9.24 -5.05
CA GLU A 310 -9.72 -10.56 -5.37
C GLU A 310 -11.24 -10.51 -5.59
N ILE A 311 -11.99 -9.85 -4.69
CA ILE A 311 -13.46 -9.77 -4.83
C ILE A 311 -13.88 -8.92 -6.03
N ILE A 312 -13.13 -7.86 -6.36
CA ILE A 312 -13.38 -7.09 -7.58
C ILE A 312 -13.09 -7.95 -8.80
N GLY A 313 -11.95 -8.64 -8.84
CA GLY A 313 -11.59 -9.52 -9.95
C GLY A 313 -12.60 -10.64 -10.19
N GLU A 314 -13.13 -11.27 -9.13
CA GLU A 314 -14.19 -12.29 -9.24
C GLU A 314 -15.52 -11.73 -9.78
N ALA A 315 -15.81 -10.46 -9.51
CA ALA A 315 -17.04 -9.82 -9.95
C ALA A 315 -16.95 -9.26 -11.37
N THR A 316 -15.78 -8.77 -11.78
CA THR A 316 -15.62 -7.99 -13.02
C THR A 316 -14.83 -8.70 -14.11
N ASP A 317 -14.11 -9.79 -13.78
CA ASP A 317 -13.12 -10.46 -14.63
C ASP A 317 -11.97 -9.53 -15.11
N VAL A 318 -11.75 -8.40 -14.43
CA VAL A 318 -10.62 -7.48 -14.68
C VAL A 318 -9.81 -7.25 -13.42
N GLU A 319 -8.50 -7.06 -13.60
CA GLU A 319 -7.59 -6.78 -12.49
C GLU A 319 -7.82 -5.37 -11.94
N ALA A 320 -8.12 -5.28 -10.64
CA ALA A 320 -8.34 -3.99 -9.99
C ALA A 320 -7.02 -3.29 -9.62
N VAL A 321 -6.93 -2.00 -9.90
CA VAL A 321 -5.78 -1.16 -9.57
C VAL A 321 -6.02 -0.43 -8.25
N ALA A 322 -5.16 -0.63 -7.26
CA ALA A 322 -5.24 0.09 -5.98
C ALA A 322 -4.84 1.56 -6.14
N VAL A 323 -5.72 2.47 -5.70
CA VAL A 323 -5.59 3.93 -5.90
C VAL A 323 -5.31 4.67 -4.59
N ALA A 324 -5.86 4.19 -3.50
CA ALA A 324 -5.59 4.66 -2.14
C ALA A 324 -5.86 3.52 -1.15
N ASN A 325 -5.57 3.71 0.13
CA ASN A 325 -5.88 2.70 1.13
C ASN A 325 -7.39 2.45 1.19
N GLY A 326 -7.79 1.21 0.86
CA GLY A 326 -9.19 0.82 0.76
C GLY A 326 -9.92 1.34 -0.48
N VAL A 327 -9.23 1.87 -1.50
CA VAL A 327 -9.86 2.32 -2.75
C VAL A 327 -9.17 1.66 -3.94
N ALA A 328 -9.95 1.00 -4.80
CA ALA A 328 -9.47 0.36 -6.02
C ALA A 328 -10.36 0.71 -7.22
N PHE A 329 -9.75 0.83 -8.40
CA PHE A 329 -10.44 1.09 -9.66
C PHE A 329 -10.42 -0.16 -10.54
N ALA A 330 -11.53 -0.46 -11.20
CA ALA A 330 -11.62 -1.44 -12.28
C ALA A 330 -11.98 -0.72 -13.59
N PHE A 331 -11.24 -1.00 -14.65
CA PHE A 331 -11.37 -0.32 -15.94
C PHE A 331 -12.00 -1.24 -16.98
N ARG A 332 -12.92 -0.69 -17.79
CA ARG A 332 -13.56 -1.44 -18.88
C ARG A 332 -12.58 -1.70 -20.01
N GLU A 333 -11.79 -0.69 -20.33
CA GLU A 333 -10.82 -0.70 -21.42
C GLU A 333 -9.41 -0.64 -20.85
N ALA A 334 -8.51 -1.49 -21.36
CA ALA A 334 -7.10 -1.48 -20.98
C ALA A 334 -6.41 -0.14 -21.27
N ALA A 335 -6.96 0.67 -22.19
CA ALA A 335 -6.46 2.01 -22.50
C ALA A 335 -6.69 3.00 -21.34
N ASP A 336 -7.86 2.96 -20.69
CA ASP A 336 -8.18 3.83 -19.55
C ASP A 336 -7.33 3.48 -18.32
N GLU A 337 -7.07 2.18 -18.10
CA GLU A 337 -6.17 1.69 -17.05
C GLU A 337 -4.74 2.21 -17.26
N ARG A 338 -4.23 2.13 -18.49
CA ARG A 338 -2.87 2.54 -18.83
C ARG A 338 -2.68 4.05 -18.69
N ASP A 339 -3.64 4.83 -19.16
CA ASP A 339 -3.65 6.29 -19.01
C ASP A 339 -3.70 6.70 -17.53
N PHE A 340 -4.50 6.01 -16.71
CA PHE A 340 -4.50 6.19 -15.26
C PHE A 340 -3.13 5.92 -14.62
N LEU A 341 -2.51 4.77 -14.92
CA LEU A 341 -1.20 4.39 -14.38
C LEU A 341 -0.11 5.37 -14.81
N PHE A 342 -0.17 5.86 -16.04
CA PHE A 342 0.74 6.89 -16.55
C PHE A 342 0.59 8.21 -15.78
N ARG A 343 -0.64 8.71 -15.61
CA ARG A 343 -0.92 9.95 -14.87
C ARG A 343 -0.51 9.88 -13.39
N ARG A 344 -0.49 8.69 -12.80
CA ARG A 344 -0.04 8.47 -11.41
C ARG A 344 1.47 8.68 -11.23
N GLN A 345 2.26 8.57 -12.29
CA GLN A 345 3.73 8.60 -12.24
C GLN A 345 4.35 9.95 -12.64
N VAL A 346 3.52 10.94 -13.00
CA VAL A 346 3.95 12.27 -13.50
C VAL A 346 3.54 13.36 -12.50
N ARG A 347 4.40 14.38 -12.27
CA ARG A 347 4.11 15.53 -11.39
C ARG A 347 2.85 16.27 -11.85
N ARG A 348 2.00 16.66 -10.91
CA ARG A 348 0.84 17.52 -11.17
C ARG A 348 1.15 18.97 -10.82
N ALA A 349 0.83 19.87 -11.75
CA ALA A 349 0.52 21.25 -11.38
C ALA A 349 -0.77 21.23 -10.52
N PRO A 350 -0.82 21.90 -9.36
CA PRO A 350 -2.04 22.01 -8.58
C PRO A 350 -3.09 22.77 -9.39
N ARG A 351 -4.14 22.09 -9.83
CA ARG A 351 -5.37 22.75 -10.31
C ARG A 351 -6.18 23.14 -9.08
N GLU A 352 -6.06 24.38 -8.64
CA GLU A 352 -7.14 25.02 -7.90
C GLU A 352 -8.27 25.34 -8.88
N VAL A 353 -9.33 24.53 -8.83
CA VAL A 353 -10.55 24.82 -9.56
C VAL A 353 -11.38 25.78 -8.70
N HIS A 354 -11.20 27.09 -8.92
CA HIS A 354 -12.13 28.11 -8.43
C HIS A 354 -13.17 28.39 -9.52
N PHE A 355 -14.34 27.77 -9.43
CA PHE A 355 -15.52 28.28 -10.15
C PHE A 355 -16.19 29.36 -9.30
N ARG A 356 -15.97 30.63 -9.62
CA ARG A 356 -16.88 31.72 -9.25
C ARG A 356 -17.35 32.44 -10.51
N PRO A 357 -18.66 32.61 -10.73
CA PRO A 357 -19.14 33.53 -11.75
C PRO A 357 -19.01 34.98 -11.25
N SER A 358 -18.42 35.86 -12.06
CA SER A 358 -18.43 37.30 -11.82
C SER A 358 -19.82 37.90 -12.10
N PRO A 359 -20.27 38.91 -11.33
CA PRO A 359 -21.53 39.60 -11.59
C PRO A 359 -21.52 40.33 -12.93
N ARG A 360 -22.67 40.36 -13.62
CA ARG A 360 -22.87 41.09 -14.88
C ARG A 360 -23.08 42.58 -14.63
N GLU A 361 -22.34 43.42 -15.35
CA GLU A 361 -22.74 44.80 -15.64
C GLU A 361 -22.52 45.18 -17.11
N ARG A 362 -23.33 46.13 -17.59
CA ARG A 362 -23.60 46.43 -19.00
C ARG A 362 -22.58 47.40 -19.64
N THR A 363 -22.05 46.94 -20.78
CA THR A 363 -21.62 47.62 -22.03
C THR A 363 -21.26 49.12 -22.04
N VAL A 364 -20.03 49.40 -22.47
CA VAL A 364 -19.72 50.42 -23.49
C VAL A 364 -18.70 49.83 -24.48
N SER A 365 -18.99 49.95 -25.78
CA SER A 365 -18.21 49.34 -26.87
C SER A 365 -16.94 50.12 -27.20
N VAL A 366 -15.78 49.51 -26.93
CA VAL A 366 -14.58 49.67 -27.75
C VAL A 366 -14.37 48.31 -28.41
N ARG A 367 -14.12 48.25 -29.73
CA ARG A 367 -13.78 46.97 -30.39
C ARG A 367 -12.44 46.50 -29.83
N GLU A 368 -12.51 45.67 -28.79
CA GLU A 368 -11.37 44.96 -28.26
C GLU A 368 -10.69 44.15 -29.39
N PRO A 369 -9.35 44.12 -29.46
CA PRO A 369 -8.61 43.28 -30.39
C PRO A 369 -9.12 41.84 -30.33
N LEU A 370 -9.15 41.13 -31.47
CA LEU A 370 -9.64 39.75 -31.53
C LEU A 370 -8.98 38.83 -30.49
N ALA A 371 -7.71 39.08 -30.15
CA ALA A 371 -6.99 38.37 -29.11
C ALA A 371 -7.61 38.52 -27.70
N GLU A 372 -8.13 39.70 -27.37
CA GLU A 372 -8.76 39.98 -26.08
C GLU A 372 -10.13 39.31 -25.98
N ARG A 373 -10.90 39.30 -27.09
CA ARG A 373 -12.16 38.54 -27.17
C ARG A 373 -11.97 37.02 -27.08
N MET A 374 -10.79 36.55 -27.51
CA MET A 374 -10.41 35.13 -27.44
C MET A 374 -9.64 34.80 -26.16
N ARG A 375 -9.51 35.73 -25.20
CA ARG A 375 -8.71 35.54 -23.99
C ARG A 375 -9.02 34.22 -23.27
N PRO A 376 -10.29 33.79 -23.04
CA PRO A 376 -10.56 32.49 -22.41
C PRO A 376 -10.05 31.28 -23.21
N VAL A 377 -10.12 31.34 -24.54
CA VAL A 377 -9.61 30.29 -25.44
C VAL A 377 -8.08 30.26 -25.40
N LEU A 378 -7.45 31.44 -25.41
CA LEU A 378 -5.99 31.57 -25.32
C LEU A 378 -5.45 31.16 -23.94
N GLU A 379 -6.16 31.44 -22.85
CA GLU A 379 -5.83 30.96 -21.51
C GLU A 379 -5.86 29.43 -21.42
N ALA A 380 -6.82 28.78 -22.10
CA ALA A 380 -6.87 27.32 -22.17
C ALA A 380 -5.73 26.72 -23.02
N VAL A 381 -5.37 27.35 -24.14
CA VAL A 381 -4.17 26.99 -24.93
C VAL A 381 -2.91 27.18 -24.09
N TRP A 382 -2.79 28.29 -23.37
CA TRP A 382 -1.67 28.59 -22.49
C TRP A 382 -1.54 27.60 -21.34
N THR A 383 -2.65 27.22 -20.71
CA THR A 383 -2.69 26.18 -19.67
C THR A 383 -2.19 24.84 -20.21
N THR A 384 -2.55 24.51 -21.46
CA THR A 384 -2.06 23.31 -22.14
C THR A 384 -0.55 23.42 -22.38
N MET A 385 -0.05 24.58 -22.82
CA MET A 385 1.39 24.84 -22.98
C MET A 385 2.15 24.71 -21.66
N LEU A 386 1.62 25.23 -20.55
CA LEU A 386 2.24 25.09 -19.22
C LEU A 386 2.23 23.64 -18.72
N THR A 387 1.20 22.87 -19.07
CA THR A 387 1.12 21.44 -18.70
C THR A 387 2.15 20.61 -19.49
N LEU A 388 2.33 20.91 -20.78
CA LEU A 388 3.26 20.20 -21.65
C LEU A 388 4.70 20.72 -21.54
N GLY A 389 4.91 21.95 -21.08
CA GLY A 389 6.21 22.64 -21.14
C GLY A 389 6.73 22.88 -22.56
N ARG A 390 5.89 22.67 -23.58
CA ARG A 390 6.19 22.85 -25.01
C ARG A 390 4.93 23.23 -25.77
N SER A 391 5.08 23.59 -27.05
CA SER A 391 3.93 23.82 -27.91
C SER A 391 3.10 22.54 -28.11
N PRO A 392 1.76 22.62 -27.98
CA PRO A 392 0.86 21.48 -28.17
C PRO A 392 0.72 21.10 -29.64
N ALA A 393 0.53 19.80 -29.89
CA ALA A 393 0.02 19.30 -31.15
C ALA A 393 -1.51 19.47 -31.23
N PRO A 394 -2.13 19.44 -32.43
CA PRO A 394 -3.57 19.63 -32.58
C PRO A 394 -4.44 18.66 -31.77
N ASP A 395 -3.98 17.41 -31.61
CA ASP A 395 -4.62 16.36 -30.83
C ASP A 395 -4.43 16.49 -29.30
N GLU A 396 -3.56 17.41 -28.86
CA GLU A 396 -3.29 17.69 -27.45
C GLU A 396 -4.10 18.89 -26.92
N ILE A 397 -4.85 19.57 -27.78
CA ILE A 397 -5.74 20.68 -27.42
C ILE A 397 -7.13 20.14 -27.07
N PRO A 398 -7.75 20.59 -25.96
CA PRO A 398 -9.13 20.22 -25.64
C PRO A 398 -10.09 20.51 -26.80
N SER A 399 -11.01 19.57 -27.10
CA SER A 399 -11.89 19.64 -28.27
C SER A 399 -12.67 20.96 -28.37
N GLY A 400 -13.23 21.45 -27.26
CA GLY A 400 -13.94 22.73 -27.23
C GLY A 400 -13.05 23.94 -27.54
N VAL A 401 -11.77 23.89 -27.18
CA VAL A 401 -10.78 24.92 -27.52
C VAL A 401 -10.43 24.84 -29.01
N ALA A 402 -10.23 23.62 -29.53
CA ALA A 402 -9.96 23.40 -30.96
C ALA A 402 -11.13 23.88 -31.85
N GLU A 403 -12.37 23.62 -31.43
CA GLU A 403 -13.58 24.10 -32.10
C GLU A 403 -13.70 25.62 -32.05
N ALA A 404 -13.43 26.25 -30.91
CA ALA A 404 -13.46 27.71 -30.76
C ALA A 404 -12.40 28.41 -31.62
N LEU A 405 -11.20 27.83 -31.73
CA LEU A 405 -10.14 28.30 -32.63
C LEU A 405 -10.59 28.21 -34.10
N LYS A 406 -11.16 27.08 -34.49
CA LYS A 406 -11.68 26.86 -35.85
C LYS A 406 -12.84 27.80 -36.18
N GLY A 407 -13.79 27.98 -35.27
CA GLY A 407 -14.93 28.90 -35.43
C GLY A 407 -14.51 30.37 -35.55
N SER A 408 -13.36 30.73 -35.01
CA SER A 408 -12.77 32.07 -35.11
C SER A 408 -11.76 32.21 -36.27
N ASN A 409 -11.57 31.17 -37.09
CA ASN A 409 -10.59 31.08 -38.17
C ASN A 409 -9.14 31.35 -37.74
N ILE A 410 -8.77 30.87 -36.55
CA ILE A 410 -7.42 31.01 -35.98
C ILE A 410 -6.72 29.65 -35.97
N SER A 411 -5.51 29.58 -36.54
CA SER A 411 -4.68 28.37 -36.47
C SER A 411 -4.05 28.20 -35.09
N LEU A 412 -3.77 26.97 -34.69
CA LEU A 412 -3.10 26.67 -33.42
C LEU A 412 -1.75 27.41 -33.31
N GLY A 413 -0.95 27.43 -34.37
CA GLY A 413 0.34 28.16 -34.37
C GLY A 413 0.18 29.66 -34.12
N ARG A 414 -0.90 30.28 -34.65
CA ARG A 414 -1.21 31.70 -34.39
C ARG A 414 -1.69 31.92 -32.95
N ALA A 415 -2.49 31.00 -32.41
CA ALA A 415 -2.91 31.04 -31.02
C ALA A 415 -1.73 30.93 -30.05
N VAL A 416 -0.79 30.01 -30.32
CA VAL A 416 0.47 29.86 -29.56
C VAL A 416 1.30 31.16 -29.61
N ALA A 417 1.49 31.73 -30.80
CA ALA A 417 2.21 32.99 -30.94
C ALA A 417 1.56 34.14 -30.16
N TRP A 418 0.23 34.20 -30.11
CA TRP A 418 -0.48 35.16 -29.26
C TRP A 418 -0.26 34.88 -27.77
N CYS A 419 -0.30 33.62 -27.33
CA CYS A 419 -0.05 33.26 -25.95
C CYS A 419 1.36 33.71 -25.49
N GLU A 420 2.38 33.47 -26.32
CA GLU A 420 3.77 33.90 -26.03
C GLU A 420 3.93 35.42 -25.92
N THR A 421 3.04 36.21 -26.55
CA THR A 421 3.02 37.68 -26.43
C THR A 421 2.16 38.19 -25.29
N LEU A 422 1.11 37.47 -24.91
CA LEU A 422 0.08 37.92 -23.95
C LEU A 422 0.35 37.46 -22.52
N PHE A 423 1.07 36.35 -22.34
CA PHE A 423 1.31 35.74 -21.04
C PHE A 423 2.80 35.76 -20.67
N GLU A 424 3.07 35.59 -19.37
CA GLU A 424 4.44 35.68 -18.84
C GLU A 424 5.31 34.51 -19.31
N ARG A 425 6.34 34.83 -20.10
CA ARG A 425 7.28 33.84 -20.63
C ARG A 425 8.03 33.05 -19.56
N GLY A 426 8.29 33.65 -18.39
CA GLY A 426 9.00 33.00 -17.29
C GLY A 426 8.30 31.72 -16.79
N ALA A 427 6.97 31.74 -16.67
CA ALA A 427 6.18 30.58 -16.25
C ALA A 427 6.28 29.41 -17.25
N TYR A 428 6.30 29.72 -18.55
CA TYR A 428 6.44 28.71 -19.59
C TYR A 428 7.85 28.14 -19.68
N GLU A 429 8.88 28.97 -19.51
CA GLU A 429 10.26 28.49 -19.44
C GLU A 429 10.50 27.61 -18.21
N GLN A 430 9.88 27.93 -17.08
CA GLN A 430 9.94 27.08 -15.88
C GLN A 430 9.22 25.76 -16.11
N ALA A 431 8.00 25.79 -16.65
CA ALA A 431 7.26 24.57 -17.03
C ALA A 431 8.04 23.69 -18.01
N ALA A 432 8.74 24.29 -18.97
CA ALA A 432 9.62 23.58 -19.91
C ALA A 432 10.78 22.89 -19.20
N ARG A 433 11.42 23.55 -18.22
CA ARG A 433 12.49 22.96 -17.39
C ARG A 433 11.95 21.82 -16.53
N ASP A 434 10.83 22.03 -15.85
CA ASP A 434 10.22 21.03 -14.97
C ASP A 434 9.82 19.77 -15.75
N ARG A 435 9.23 19.95 -16.94
CA ARG A 435 8.88 18.84 -17.83
C ARG A 435 10.11 18.09 -18.31
N ARG A 436 11.14 18.82 -18.73
CA ARG A 436 12.41 18.23 -19.17
C ARG A 436 13.03 17.39 -18.05
N ASP A 437 13.05 17.90 -16.84
CA ASP A 437 13.56 17.21 -15.65
C ASP A 437 12.75 15.93 -15.34
N ASP A 438 11.44 15.96 -15.52
CA ASP A 438 10.57 14.79 -15.36
C ASP A 438 10.87 13.70 -16.40
N LEU A 439 11.15 14.08 -17.66
CA LEU A 439 11.59 13.15 -18.68
C LEU A 439 12.94 12.52 -18.34
N VAL A 440 13.90 13.32 -17.85
CA VAL A 440 15.20 12.81 -17.38
C VAL A 440 14.99 11.76 -16.30
N LEU A 441 14.18 12.07 -15.29
CA LEU A 441 13.90 11.16 -14.19
C LEU A 441 13.18 9.89 -14.66
N TYR A 442 12.19 10.02 -15.53
CA TYR A 442 11.43 8.88 -16.08
C TYR A 442 12.35 7.90 -16.82
N PHE A 443 13.15 8.38 -17.77
CA PHE A 443 14.06 7.52 -18.53
C PHE A 443 15.21 6.97 -17.65
N ALA A 444 15.66 7.75 -16.66
CA ALA A 444 16.67 7.30 -15.70
C ALA A 444 16.14 6.12 -14.88
N LEU A 445 15.01 6.25 -14.19
CA LEU A 445 14.44 5.16 -13.38
C LEU A 445 13.96 3.99 -14.25
N GLY A 446 13.50 4.27 -15.47
CA GLY A 446 13.19 3.28 -16.50
C GLY A 446 14.38 2.42 -16.92
N THR A 447 15.62 2.80 -16.58
CA THR A 447 16.81 1.96 -16.82
C THR A 447 16.87 0.75 -15.88
N PHE A 448 16.31 0.87 -14.68
CA PHE A 448 16.33 -0.19 -13.66
C PHE A 448 15.14 -1.15 -13.77
N THR A 449 14.05 -0.71 -14.41
CA THR A 449 12.87 -1.53 -14.65
C THR A 449 12.93 -2.08 -16.07
N ARG A 450 12.53 -3.34 -16.30
CA ARG A 450 12.46 -3.92 -17.67
C ARG A 450 11.26 -3.35 -18.46
N SER A 451 10.98 -2.07 -18.31
CA SER A 451 9.86 -1.39 -18.94
C SER A 451 10.18 -1.15 -20.42
N ALA A 452 9.56 -2.00 -21.25
CA ALA A 452 9.28 -1.96 -22.70
C ALA A 452 10.25 -1.27 -23.68
N ALA A 453 10.27 -1.82 -24.89
CA ALA A 453 11.08 -1.35 -26.01
C ALA A 453 10.69 0.08 -26.47
N LEU A 454 11.62 0.78 -27.12
CA LEU A 454 11.46 2.12 -27.71
C LEU A 454 10.22 2.29 -28.61
N ALA A 455 9.65 1.19 -29.12
CA ALA A 455 8.49 1.17 -29.99
C ALA A 455 7.16 1.47 -29.28
N ASP A 456 7.06 1.20 -27.97
CA ASP A 456 5.80 1.24 -27.21
C ASP A 456 5.60 2.54 -26.40
N LEU A 457 6.42 3.57 -26.65
CA LEU A 457 6.31 4.87 -25.97
C LEU A 457 5.07 5.64 -26.45
N ALA A 458 4.26 6.18 -25.55
CA ALA A 458 3.11 7.01 -25.92
C ALA A 458 3.53 8.23 -26.80
N ASP A 459 2.66 8.65 -27.72
CA ASP A 459 3.01 9.68 -28.71
C ASP A 459 3.33 11.04 -28.07
N ASN A 460 2.70 11.36 -26.94
CA ASN A 460 3.03 12.55 -26.14
C ASN A 460 4.48 12.50 -25.63
N LEU A 461 4.95 11.37 -25.07
CA LEU A 461 6.33 11.20 -24.62
C LEU A 461 7.32 11.22 -25.78
N ARG A 462 6.94 10.68 -26.95
CA ARG A 462 7.77 10.78 -28.17
C ARG A 462 7.93 12.24 -28.60
N ARG A 463 6.85 13.01 -28.57
CA ARG A 463 6.86 14.45 -28.88
C ARG A 463 7.65 15.23 -27.84
N ASP A 464 7.50 14.91 -26.56
CA ASP A 464 8.26 15.51 -25.47
C ASP A 464 9.76 15.24 -25.65
N ALA A 465 10.16 13.98 -25.84
CA ALA A 465 11.55 13.61 -26.08
C ALA A 465 12.12 14.30 -27.33
N ARG A 466 11.31 14.46 -28.38
CA ARG A 466 11.70 15.21 -29.58
C ARG A 466 11.86 16.71 -29.30
N ALA A 467 10.95 17.32 -28.54
CA ALA A 467 10.97 18.74 -28.24
C ALA A 467 12.15 19.12 -27.32
N PHE A 468 12.41 18.34 -26.26
CA PHE A 468 13.41 18.69 -25.24
C PHE A 468 14.81 18.12 -25.48
N PHE A 469 14.92 16.99 -26.20
CA PHE A 469 16.20 16.30 -26.40
C PHE A 469 16.53 16.02 -27.88
N GLY A 470 15.61 16.30 -28.81
CA GLY A 470 15.76 15.97 -30.23
C GLY A 470 15.47 14.50 -30.55
N GLY A 471 14.92 13.72 -29.62
CA GLY A 471 14.48 12.35 -29.82
C GLY A 471 14.69 11.44 -28.60
N VAL A 472 14.06 10.26 -28.63
CA VAL A 472 14.07 9.32 -27.49
C VAL A 472 15.46 8.77 -27.17
N SER A 473 16.31 8.51 -28.19
CA SER A 473 17.70 8.06 -27.97
C SER A 473 18.50 9.08 -27.16
N LYS A 474 18.45 10.35 -27.58
CA LYS A 474 19.14 11.45 -26.90
C LYS A 474 18.60 11.68 -25.49
N ALA A 475 17.29 11.53 -25.28
CA ALA A 475 16.69 11.59 -23.96
C ALA A 475 17.24 10.48 -23.04
N ARG A 476 17.37 9.25 -23.54
CA ARG A 476 17.98 8.13 -22.80
C ARG A 476 19.45 8.36 -22.48
N GLU A 477 20.24 8.82 -23.44
CA GLU A 477 21.65 9.16 -23.24
C GLU A 477 21.82 10.23 -22.16
N ALA A 478 21.01 11.31 -22.22
CA ALA A 478 21.00 12.35 -21.19
C ALA A 478 20.60 11.82 -19.81
N SER A 479 19.63 10.91 -19.76
CA SER A 479 19.13 10.34 -18.51
C SER A 479 20.10 9.34 -17.88
N GLN A 480 20.82 8.57 -18.72
CA GLN A 480 21.90 7.71 -18.28
C GLN A 480 23.07 8.54 -17.75
N ALA A 481 23.45 9.62 -18.45
CA ALA A 481 24.45 10.56 -17.95
C ALA A 481 24.04 11.16 -16.59
N PHE A 482 22.77 11.55 -16.45
CA PHE A 482 22.21 12.02 -15.18
C PHE A 482 22.35 11.00 -14.05
N LEU A 483 22.04 9.71 -14.27
CA LEU A 483 22.24 8.68 -13.25
C LEU A 483 23.68 8.61 -12.72
N PHE A 484 24.68 8.74 -13.61
CA PHE A 484 26.08 8.78 -13.18
C PHE A 484 26.38 10.00 -12.30
N THR A 485 25.72 11.14 -12.55
CA THR A 485 25.89 12.33 -11.70
C THR A 485 25.35 12.14 -10.28
N LEU A 486 24.36 11.26 -10.08
CA LEU A 486 23.81 10.98 -8.74
C LEU A 486 24.80 10.22 -7.83
N GLY A 487 25.83 9.60 -8.41
CA GLY A 487 26.91 8.97 -7.65
C GLY A 487 27.89 9.96 -7.03
N ASP A 488 27.86 11.24 -7.45
CA ASP A 488 28.72 12.30 -6.94
C ASP A 488 28.13 12.91 -5.66
N ALA A 489 28.76 12.62 -4.52
CA ALA A 489 28.32 13.11 -3.23
C ALA A 489 28.29 14.64 -3.13
N SER A 490 29.18 15.36 -3.85
CA SER A 490 29.23 16.83 -3.84
C SER A 490 28.00 17.44 -4.53
N ARG A 491 27.51 16.81 -5.60
CA ARG A 491 26.27 17.20 -6.29
C ARG A 491 25.06 16.98 -5.42
N ILE A 492 24.94 15.81 -4.78
CA ILE A 492 23.83 15.54 -3.86
C ILE A 492 23.87 16.50 -2.67
N GLN A 493 25.06 16.85 -2.16
CA GLN A 493 25.20 17.82 -1.09
C GLN A 493 24.74 19.22 -1.52
N SER A 494 25.16 19.71 -2.69
CA SER A 494 24.71 21.00 -3.23
C SER A 494 23.19 21.03 -3.43
N ALA A 495 22.61 19.94 -3.93
CA ALA A 495 21.16 19.80 -4.07
C ALA A 495 20.45 19.77 -2.70
N CYS A 496 21.06 19.19 -1.67
CA CYS A 496 20.55 19.25 -0.30
C CYS A 496 20.55 20.69 0.25
N GLU A 497 21.59 21.47 -0.03
CA GLU A 497 21.69 22.88 0.37
C GLU A 497 20.59 23.70 -0.31
N GLN A 498 20.43 23.53 -1.63
CA GLN A 498 19.37 24.18 -2.39
C GLN A 498 17.97 23.83 -1.88
N ALA A 499 17.71 22.56 -1.54
CA ALA A 499 16.41 22.14 -1.00
C ALA A 499 16.10 22.79 0.36
N VAL A 500 17.12 23.05 1.17
CA VAL A 500 16.98 23.77 2.45
C VAL A 500 16.73 25.25 2.23
N GLU A 501 17.46 25.89 1.31
CA GLU A 501 17.29 27.31 0.97
C GLU A 501 15.89 27.61 0.41
N LEU A 502 15.35 26.69 -0.39
CA LEU A 502 13.99 26.77 -0.93
C LEU A 502 12.90 26.41 0.09
N GLY A 503 13.27 25.97 1.30
CA GLY A 503 12.33 25.60 2.36
C GLY A 503 11.62 24.26 2.14
N PHE A 504 12.12 23.40 1.26
CA PHE A 504 11.55 22.06 1.00
C PHE A 504 12.07 21.00 1.96
N ALA A 505 13.22 21.24 2.60
CA ALA A 505 13.83 20.33 3.56
C ALA A 505 14.45 21.06 4.75
N HIS A 506 14.71 20.31 5.81
CA HIS A 506 15.38 20.79 7.01
C HIS A 506 16.76 20.17 7.14
N ARG A 507 17.73 20.97 7.55
CA ARG A 507 19.11 20.55 7.76
C ARG A 507 19.25 19.92 9.15
N GLU A 508 19.71 18.67 9.20
CA GLU A 508 20.20 18.06 10.43
C GLU A 508 21.66 18.47 10.67
N ARG A 509 22.48 18.35 9.63
CA ARG A 509 23.89 18.76 9.56
C ARG A 509 24.33 18.79 8.10
N ASP A 510 25.58 19.14 7.83
CA ASP A 510 26.06 19.23 6.45
C ASP A 510 25.95 17.89 5.71
N GLY A 511 25.39 17.95 4.50
CA GLY A 511 25.09 16.78 3.67
C GLY A 511 23.99 15.85 4.22
N VAL A 512 23.25 16.26 5.27
CA VAL A 512 22.16 15.46 5.85
C VAL A 512 20.92 16.32 6.05
N ILE A 513 19.87 15.97 5.31
CA ILE A 513 18.59 16.67 5.36
C ILE A 513 17.44 15.69 5.64
N HIS A 514 16.34 16.22 6.13
CA HIS A 514 15.09 15.50 6.28
C HIS A 514 13.90 16.36 5.86
N PHE A 515 12.87 15.72 5.31
CA PHE A 515 11.68 16.39 4.76
C PHE A 515 10.48 15.45 4.80
N ARG A 516 9.27 16.03 4.74
CA ARG A 516 8.02 15.27 4.66
C ARG A 516 7.95 14.53 3.32
N ALA A 517 7.48 13.28 3.31
CA ALA A 517 7.40 12.52 2.06
C ALA A 517 6.50 13.20 0.99
N ASP A 518 5.51 13.98 1.39
CA ASP A 518 4.67 14.80 0.49
C ASP A 518 5.45 15.90 -0.28
N ARG A 519 6.66 16.29 0.17
CA ARG A 519 7.50 17.30 -0.49
C ARG A 519 8.46 16.74 -1.54
N ARG A 520 8.47 15.42 -1.77
CA ARG A 520 9.38 14.77 -2.74
C ARG A 520 9.36 15.44 -4.12
N GLU A 521 8.19 15.82 -4.60
CA GLU A 521 8.02 16.41 -5.94
C GLU A 521 8.58 17.83 -6.05
N SER A 522 8.72 18.55 -4.93
CA SER A 522 9.27 19.91 -4.90
C SER A 522 10.80 19.94 -4.85
N LEU A 523 11.46 18.80 -4.61
CA LEU A 523 12.91 18.75 -4.49
C LEU A 523 13.62 19.02 -5.83
N PRO A 524 14.87 19.51 -5.79
CA PRO A 524 15.77 19.53 -6.95
C PRO A 524 15.86 18.15 -7.62
N LEU A 525 16.08 18.15 -8.94
CA LEU A 525 16.10 16.94 -9.78
C LEU A 525 17.04 15.87 -9.23
N GLU A 526 18.22 16.26 -8.74
CA GLU A 526 19.22 15.35 -8.18
C GLU A 526 18.68 14.58 -6.97
N LEU A 527 17.96 15.25 -6.06
CA LEU A 527 17.37 14.60 -4.88
C LEU A 527 16.17 13.74 -5.26
N ARG A 528 15.37 14.18 -6.25
CA ARG A 528 14.29 13.35 -6.81
C ARG A 528 14.84 12.07 -7.43
N GLY A 529 15.93 12.18 -8.18
CA GLY A 529 16.70 11.06 -8.72
C GLY A 529 17.23 10.14 -7.63
N PHE A 530 17.85 10.71 -6.59
CA PHE A 530 18.37 9.95 -5.45
C PHE A 530 17.27 9.15 -4.72
N VAL A 531 16.14 9.80 -4.44
CA VAL A 531 14.97 9.16 -3.82
C VAL A 531 14.35 8.12 -4.75
N GLY A 532 14.25 8.40 -6.05
CA GLY A 532 13.76 7.45 -7.05
C GLY A 532 14.64 6.21 -7.18
N CYS A 533 15.98 6.36 -7.12
CA CYS A 533 16.89 5.21 -7.06
C CYS A 533 16.66 4.36 -5.80
N ALA A 534 16.31 5.00 -4.67
CA ALA A 534 16.01 4.28 -3.44
C ALA A 534 14.65 3.55 -3.51
N SER A 535 13.65 4.12 -4.19
CA SER A 535 12.35 3.45 -4.38
C SER A 535 12.45 2.24 -5.31
N VAL A 536 13.39 2.21 -6.25
CA VAL A 536 13.68 1.00 -7.04
C VAL A 536 14.11 -0.18 -6.15
N ILE A 537 14.81 0.09 -5.05
CA ILE A 537 15.31 -0.93 -4.12
C ILE A 537 14.25 -1.27 -3.06
N PHE A 538 13.66 -0.24 -2.45
CA PHE A 538 12.75 -0.39 -1.31
C PHE A 538 11.30 -0.67 -1.72
N GLY A 539 10.87 -0.21 -2.90
CA GLY A 539 9.48 -0.16 -3.32
C GLY A 539 8.83 1.18 -3.00
N ASP A 540 7.57 1.13 -2.56
CA ASP A 540 6.79 2.33 -2.25
C ASP A 540 7.34 3.06 -1.02
N LEU A 541 7.43 4.39 -1.13
CA LEU A 541 7.92 5.28 -0.08
C LEU A 541 6.78 6.11 0.56
N ASP A 542 5.53 5.95 0.08
CA ASP A 542 4.38 6.78 0.46
C ASP A 542 3.91 6.56 1.91
N GLU A 543 4.23 5.41 2.49
CA GLU A 543 3.91 5.08 3.88
C GLU A 543 4.84 5.76 4.91
N ALA A 544 5.94 6.37 4.47
CA ALA A 544 6.85 7.06 5.37
C ALA A 544 6.43 8.52 5.58
N GLU A 545 6.37 8.98 6.82
CA GLU A 545 6.05 10.38 7.11
C GLU A 545 7.25 11.30 6.85
N ILE A 546 8.46 10.84 7.18
CA ILE A 546 9.70 11.60 6.97
C ILE A 546 10.69 10.77 6.16
N LEU A 547 11.30 11.43 5.18
CA LEU A 547 12.47 10.94 4.46
C LEU A 547 13.71 11.71 4.88
N ARG A 548 14.81 11.00 5.07
CA ARG A 548 16.11 11.56 5.47
C ARG A 548 17.19 11.13 4.50
N ILE A 549 17.81 12.09 3.83
CA ILE A 549 18.91 11.88 2.89
C ILE A 549 20.23 12.10 3.62
N ASN A 550 21.18 11.19 3.43
CA ASN A 550 22.58 11.40 3.79
C ASN A 550 23.44 11.28 2.52
N ALA A 551 23.91 12.42 2.03
CA ALA A 551 24.68 12.55 0.79
C ALA A 551 26.02 11.80 0.88
N GLU A 552 26.74 11.97 1.99
CA GLU A 552 28.06 11.37 2.22
C GLU A 552 28.01 9.83 2.18
N LYS A 553 27.03 9.26 2.88
CA LYS A 553 26.83 7.81 3.00
C LYS A 553 26.06 7.22 1.83
N GLY A 554 25.39 8.04 1.02
CA GLY A 554 24.52 7.57 -0.05
C GLY A 554 23.33 6.76 0.48
N THR A 555 22.74 7.20 1.60
CA THR A 555 21.62 6.47 2.23
C THR A 555 20.35 7.31 2.30
N LEU A 556 19.21 6.69 2.02
CA LEU A 556 17.87 7.22 2.34
C LEU A 556 17.32 6.47 3.56
N SER A 557 16.87 7.20 4.59
CA SER A 557 16.15 6.61 5.72
C SER A 557 14.69 7.06 5.70
N LEU A 558 13.78 6.11 5.85
CA LEU A 558 12.34 6.28 5.92
C LEU A 558 11.92 6.14 7.38
N TYR A 559 11.18 7.11 7.89
CA TYR A 559 10.64 7.10 9.25
C TYR A 559 9.12 6.96 9.19
N PHE A 560 8.61 5.91 9.83
CA PHE A 560 7.19 5.63 9.96
C PHE A 560 6.73 6.08 11.36
N VAL A 561 5.79 7.00 11.42
CA VAL A 561 5.39 7.74 12.62
C VAL A 561 3.89 7.53 12.86
N ALA A 562 3.53 6.92 13.98
CA ALA A 562 2.14 6.54 14.26
C ALA A 562 1.16 7.72 14.32
N ASP A 563 1.57 8.80 14.97
CA ASP A 563 0.84 10.07 15.03
C ASP A 563 1.86 11.20 15.00
N PHE A 564 1.97 11.83 13.83
CA PHE A 564 2.93 12.90 13.59
C PHE A 564 2.62 14.19 14.36
N ASP A 565 1.36 14.42 14.72
CA ASP A 565 0.92 15.66 15.36
C ASP A 565 0.90 15.58 16.88
N ALA A 566 1.05 14.37 17.44
CA ALA A 566 1.28 14.14 18.85
C ALA A 566 2.38 15.05 19.43
N LYS A 567 2.31 15.34 20.74
CA LYS A 567 3.34 16.13 21.43
C LYS A 567 4.72 15.46 21.37
N LEU A 568 4.74 14.13 21.50
CA LEU A 568 5.93 13.29 21.36
C LEU A 568 5.61 12.16 20.36
N PRO A 569 5.74 12.42 19.05
CA PRO A 569 5.42 11.43 18.02
C PRO A 569 6.23 10.15 18.17
N SER A 570 5.56 9.00 18.07
CA SER A 570 6.20 7.68 18.14
C SER A 570 6.61 7.22 16.74
N VAL A 571 7.88 6.88 16.57
CA VAL A 571 8.42 6.23 15.38
C VAL A 571 8.32 4.73 15.59
N THR A 572 7.48 4.07 14.79
CA THR A 572 7.18 2.63 14.88
C THR A 572 8.07 1.79 13.98
N ARG A 573 8.67 2.39 12.96
CA ARG A 573 9.59 1.71 12.04
C ARG A 573 10.56 2.71 11.44
N ILE A 574 11.80 2.28 11.22
CA ILE A 574 12.80 2.98 10.42
C ILE A 574 13.38 2.01 9.42
N ALA A 575 13.24 2.31 8.14
CA ALA A 575 13.91 1.57 7.08
C ALA A 575 15.02 2.42 6.45
N ARG A 576 16.21 1.87 6.28
CA ARG A 576 17.34 2.55 5.64
C ARG A 576 17.74 1.81 4.38
N VAL A 577 17.75 2.54 3.27
CA VAL A 577 18.26 2.10 1.97
C VAL A 577 19.67 2.64 1.79
N ASP A 578 20.65 1.76 1.61
CA ASP A 578 22.01 2.10 1.20
C ASP A 578 22.12 1.90 -0.32
N LEU A 579 22.20 3.00 -1.06
CA LEU A 579 22.25 2.96 -2.53
C LEU A 579 23.55 2.37 -3.07
N ARG A 580 24.67 2.52 -2.32
CA ARG A 580 25.98 2.01 -2.75
C ARG A 580 26.05 0.49 -2.57
N ARG A 581 25.50 -0.01 -1.47
CA ARG A 581 25.47 -1.45 -1.15
C ARG A 581 24.24 -2.16 -1.71
N GLN A 582 23.25 -1.42 -2.20
CA GLN A 582 21.94 -1.92 -2.60
C GLN A 582 21.28 -2.76 -1.51
N ALA A 583 21.39 -2.30 -0.25
CA ALA A 583 20.95 -3.04 0.92
C ALA A 583 19.87 -2.26 1.69
N ILE A 584 18.94 -3.00 2.29
CA ILE A 584 17.90 -2.46 3.17
C ILE A 584 18.17 -2.91 4.60
N HIS A 585 18.17 -1.96 5.52
CA HIS A 585 18.15 -2.21 6.95
C HIS A 585 16.82 -1.73 7.52
N ASP A 586 15.93 -2.67 7.84
CA ASP A 586 14.60 -2.38 8.38
C ASP A 586 14.55 -2.72 9.86
N ARG A 587 14.05 -1.78 10.67
CA ARG A 587 13.89 -1.94 12.11
C ARG A 587 12.50 -1.48 12.50
N GLN A 588 11.73 -2.39 13.09
CA GLN A 588 10.44 -2.11 13.71
C GLN A 588 10.62 -1.94 15.22
N TYR A 589 9.79 -1.07 15.79
CA TYR A 589 9.78 -0.71 17.20
C TYR A 589 8.39 -1.02 17.79
N GLY A 590 8.35 -1.36 19.07
CA GLY A 590 7.09 -1.63 19.77
C GLY A 590 7.19 -1.41 21.28
N GLY A 591 6.15 -0.80 21.85
CA GLY A 591 5.99 -0.67 23.30
C GLY A 591 7.00 0.26 23.94
N ALA A 592 7.89 -0.28 24.79
CA ALA A 592 8.89 0.51 25.51
C ALA A 592 10.12 0.88 24.66
N ASP A 593 10.30 0.18 23.53
CA ASP A 593 11.40 0.38 22.59
C ASP A 593 11.04 1.37 21.47
N ASP A 594 9.80 1.89 21.46
CA ASP A 594 9.37 2.97 20.57
C ASP A 594 10.35 4.15 20.61
N GLU A 595 10.75 4.63 19.43
CA GLU A 595 11.57 5.82 19.30
C GLU A 595 10.67 7.06 19.29
N VAL A 596 11.07 8.11 20.00
CA VAL A 596 10.39 9.41 20.02
C VAL A 596 11.05 10.33 19.02
N LEU A 597 10.26 10.97 18.16
CA LEU A 597 10.72 11.96 17.19
C LEU A 597 11.04 13.29 17.87
N LEU A 598 12.24 13.82 17.63
CA LEU A 598 12.78 15.05 18.23
C LEU A 598 13.06 16.17 17.22
N CYS A 599 12.47 16.11 16.04
CA CYS A 599 12.62 17.14 14.99
C CYS A 599 11.27 17.68 14.50
N ARG A 600 10.21 17.55 15.31
CA ARG A 600 8.86 17.96 14.94
C ARG A 600 8.71 19.49 14.91
N SER A 601 9.52 20.22 15.69
CA SER A 601 9.58 21.69 15.64
C SER A 601 9.92 22.24 14.26
N ALA A 602 10.71 21.51 13.46
CA ALA A 602 11.07 21.91 12.10
C ALA A 602 9.84 22.03 11.17
N TYR A 603 8.79 21.25 11.44
CA TYR A 603 7.58 21.13 10.62
C TYR A 603 6.38 21.92 11.16
N ALA A 604 6.54 22.71 12.21
CA ALA A 604 5.45 23.53 12.77
C ALA A 604 4.99 24.60 11.77
N SER A 605 3.67 24.80 11.67
CA SER A 605 3.07 25.77 10.73
C SER A 605 3.15 27.21 11.25
N ASP A 606 3.07 27.40 12.57
CA ASP A 606 3.16 28.71 13.21
C ASP A 606 4.36 28.81 14.17
N GLN A 607 4.72 30.05 14.52
CA GLN A 607 5.91 30.35 15.31
C GLN A 607 5.76 29.93 16.78
N ALA A 608 4.56 30.00 17.36
CA ALA A 608 4.34 29.65 18.76
C ALA A 608 4.46 28.14 18.97
N GLU A 609 3.85 27.33 18.10
CA GLU A 609 4.01 25.87 18.10
C GLU A 609 5.49 25.49 17.91
N ARG A 610 6.19 26.15 17.00
CA ARG A 610 7.61 25.92 16.73
C ARG A 610 8.46 26.12 17.97
N GLU A 611 8.24 27.22 18.69
CA GLU A 611 8.98 27.56 19.91
C GLU A 611 8.66 26.58 21.05
N GLU A 612 7.38 26.24 21.28
CA GLU A 612 6.97 25.27 22.30
C GLU A 612 7.62 23.90 22.06
N ARG A 613 7.51 23.39 20.82
CA ARG A 613 8.07 22.08 20.47
C ARG A 613 9.59 22.08 20.55
N ARG A 614 10.26 23.13 20.06
CA ARG A 614 11.73 23.25 20.13
C ARG A 614 12.20 23.26 21.59
N ALA A 615 11.53 23.99 22.48
CA ALA A 615 11.89 24.03 23.89
C ALA A 615 11.77 22.64 24.54
N MET A 616 10.76 21.86 24.18
CA MET A 616 10.57 20.47 24.64
C MET A 616 11.69 19.56 24.12
N GLU A 617 11.98 19.61 22.82
CA GLU A 617 13.03 18.83 22.16
C GLU A 617 14.40 19.15 22.78
N GLU A 618 14.77 20.42 22.92
CA GLU A 618 16.02 20.87 23.55
C GLU A 618 16.15 20.41 25.01
N ARG A 619 15.03 20.38 25.75
CA ARG A 619 15.01 19.84 27.11
C ARG A 619 15.34 18.35 27.12
N ILE A 620 14.83 17.57 26.17
CA ILE A 620 15.15 16.15 26.02
C ILE A 620 16.61 15.95 25.61
N HIS A 621 17.12 16.73 24.65
CA HIS A 621 18.52 16.70 24.25
C HIS A 621 19.46 16.96 25.45
N ARG A 622 19.18 17.99 26.25
CA ARG A 622 19.95 18.30 27.47
C ARG A 622 19.83 17.21 28.53
N LEU A 623 18.63 16.68 28.76
CA LEU A 623 18.39 15.64 29.77
C LEU A 623 19.18 14.36 29.48
N LEU A 624 19.34 14.02 28.20
CA LEU A 624 19.97 12.77 27.75
C LEU A 624 21.39 12.95 27.21
N GLY A 625 21.93 14.17 27.18
CA GLY A 625 23.25 14.45 26.62
C GLY A 625 23.37 14.13 25.12
N LEU A 626 22.29 14.28 24.36
CA LEU A 626 22.24 13.94 22.94
C LEU A 626 22.87 15.05 22.10
N PRO A 627 23.56 14.72 20.99
CA PRO A 627 24.02 15.73 20.05
C PRO A 627 22.84 16.50 19.47
N GLN A 628 23.04 17.79 19.20
CA GLN A 628 22.07 18.63 18.52
C GLN A 628 21.74 18.04 17.13
N GLY A 629 20.45 18.07 16.77
CA GLY A 629 19.96 17.52 15.49
C GLY A 629 19.65 16.02 15.48
N ARG A 630 19.92 15.27 16.56
CA ARG A 630 19.48 13.86 16.63
C ARG A 630 17.96 13.74 16.53
N MET A 631 17.48 13.12 15.45
CA MET A 631 16.04 13.06 15.13
C MET A 631 15.22 12.12 16.02
N THR A 632 15.82 11.09 16.63
CA THR A 632 15.06 10.13 17.47
C THR A 632 15.81 9.68 18.72
N VAL A 633 15.03 9.31 19.74
CA VAL A 633 15.54 8.67 20.96
C VAL A 633 14.58 7.61 21.49
N PRO A 634 15.05 6.49 22.08
CA PRO A 634 14.16 5.53 22.72
C PRO A 634 13.31 6.17 23.83
N ARG A 635 12.00 5.91 23.81
CA ARG A 635 11.05 6.39 24.83
C ARG A 635 11.46 5.96 26.23
N GLY A 636 11.99 4.74 26.37
CA GLY A 636 12.51 4.21 27.62
C GLY A 636 13.66 5.05 28.22
N ASP A 637 14.50 5.68 27.40
CA ASP A 637 15.59 6.54 27.88
C ASP A 637 15.06 7.82 28.51
N ILE A 638 14.06 8.45 27.87
CA ILE A 638 13.38 9.63 28.42
C ILE A 638 12.76 9.27 29.77
N ALA A 639 12.02 8.17 29.85
CA ALA A 639 11.37 7.73 31.09
C ALA A 639 12.38 7.38 32.20
N ARG A 640 13.51 6.76 31.88
CA ARG A 640 14.60 6.49 32.84
C ARG A 640 15.22 7.78 33.36
N ALA A 641 15.48 8.76 32.49
CA ALA A 641 16.11 10.01 32.89
C ALA A 641 15.18 10.90 33.73
N LEU A 642 13.88 10.92 33.43
CA LEU A 642 12.88 11.62 34.26
C LEU A 642 12.79 11.02 35.66
N ARG A 643 12.71 9.69 35.80
CA ARG A 643 12.67 9.00 37.10
C ARG A 643 13.90 9.26 37.97
N ARG A 644 15.11 9.24 37.38
CA ARG A 644 16.37 9.55 38.10
C ARG A 644 16.38 10.97 38.67
N ARG A 645 15.62 11.89 38.09
CA ARG A 645 15.54 13.29 38.52
C ARG A 645 14.50 13.54 39.61
N GLU A 646 13.59 12.60 39.82
CA GLU A 646 12.63 12.61 40.95
C GLU A 646 13.19 11.92 42.21
N THR A 647 14.30 11.17 42.07
CA THR A 647 14.99 10.48 43.18
C THR A 647 16.22 11.24 43.69
N LEU A 648 16.58 12.34 43.04
CA LEU A 648 17.61 13.31 43.42
C LEU A 648 16.92 14.60 43.86
#